data_AF-A0A443PYC4-F1
#
_entry.id   AF-A0A443PYC4-F1
#
_cell.length_a   1.000
_cell.length_b   1.000
_cell.length_c   1.000
_cell.angle_alpha   90.00
_cell.angle_beta   90.00
_cell.angle_gamma   90.00
#
_symmetry.space_group_name_H-M   'P 1'
#
loop_
_entity.id
_entity.type
_entity.pdbx_description
1 polymer ?
#
loop_
_entity_poly.entity_id
_entity_poly.type
_entity_poly.pdbx_seq_one_letter_code
_entity_poly.pdbx_strand_id
1 'polypeptide(L)'
;MLFLVSFHQMMSLHHPTTTPLSTSSPHKKHQSKRLHQKHPAVYTGRRTAGWCTGIRSSSSSNNNGENAGEEKSAASSKRIDRRDVLLGLGGLYGAAGLAGQAFASPVGIPDRSACGDASSPNIPGPLKCCPPEKVTTAPIVQWKAPSSGPLRVRKPAHEMNKDEVAKFKAAVQAMKDLDPEDPWHYDQQAKIHCTYCNGAYKQAGFDVPLQVHFSWLFLPWHRWYLYFFERILGKLIKDDSFALPFWNYDRPEGMYMPSIYVDPSSPLYNPRRNLDHLEMLLDYNFSYDVTGLTGTEKEVIQANLVDLRTMYDSGIPTPELFMGDPLSAGDPTAEDNSSGALERFHNTVHMWVGRHKNEKNDPYIDMGDFSTAAKDMLFYGHHANVDRLWDLYRTYRGKKVEFNNNDWLNAEFIFYDENKQVVKVNVKDTLSTHDLGYTYKDVPTPWMQRAPPKRPAAKPRSGSFSMVPVTEFGTEPRSLVEGPIRALVPRPKTGRSQEEKEDENEVLVVDGIEVLDEGPVRFDVFIATPFGTFAGPDYGLPAGSFVKLPHRHKEGHKNRKAKLKLGITRLLEDLKAENAQKLVVTLVPRTGKVNVGGIHHPAVYTGRRTKGWCISIRSSSGDGENAGEEQLSDSSKRVDRRDVLLGLGGLYGAAGLAGQALASPVGIPDRNACGSASSANIKGPLPCCPPEKVRTGQIVQWKNSNKGPLRVRKPAHELNKDEVAKFKAAVQAMKDLDKDDPWHYDQQAKIHCAYCNGAYKQVGFDVPLQVHFSWLFLPWHRWYLYFFERILGKLINDDSFALPFWNYDRPEGMYMPSIYVEDPSPLYNPRRNPLHLKSLLDYTYSYDTKELTQEEEKKEKQKIIQANLVDLRTMFDSGLPTAELFMGDPRFHNTVHMWVGRHKNEKNEPYIDMGDFSTAAKDMLFYGHHSNVDRLWDLYRTYRGKKVEFDNNDWLNAEFIFYDENKEVVKVNVKDSLSTLDLGYTYKDVPTPWMERARPKRPAAKPRSGSFSMVPVTEFGTEPRSLVEGPIRVLVPRPKAGRSQEEKEDENEVIVVDGIEVLDEGPVRFDVFIATPFGNFAGPDYGLPAGSFVKLPHAHKEGHKHRKAKLKLGITRLLEDLKAENSQKLAVTFVPRTGSVNLGGVHVDLFKADN
;
A
#
# COMPACT_ATOMS: atom_id res chain seq x y z
N MET A 1 2.44 53.82 26.68
CA MET A 1 3.43 54.92 26.82
C MET A 1 4.83 54.33 26.63
N LEU A 2 5.71 55.05 25.92
CA LEU A 2 7.20 55.05 25.95
C LEU A 2 8.00 53.70 26.06
N PHE A 3 9.12 53.49 25.36
CA PHE A 3 9.75 54.21 24.23
C PHE A 3 10.87 53.35 23.57
N LEU A 4 11.30 53.80 22.37
CA LEU A 4 12.65 53.87 21.76
C LEU A 4 13.89 53.22 22.45
N VAL A 5 15.06 52.93 21.82
CA VAL A 5 15.55 52.62 20.44
C VAL A 5 17.09 52.85 20.39
N SER A 6 17.86 51.78 20.10
CA SER A 6 19.03 51.68 19.18
C SER A 6 20.35 52.51 19.33
N PHE A 7 21.33 52.14 18.45
CA PHE A 7 22.58 52.84 18.02
C PHE A 7 23.81 52.85 18.99
N HIS A 8 25.10 52.78 18.56
CA HIS A 8 25.79 52.31 17.32
C HIS A 8 27.35 52.35 17.43
N GLN A 9 28.07 52.14 16.29
CA GLN A 9 29.46 52.58 15.98
C GLN A 9 30.65 51.83 16.67
N MET A 10 31.90 51.76 16.15
CA MET A 10 32.52 52.31 14.90
C MET A 10 33.78 51.54 14.39
N MET A 11 33.98 51.52 13.06
CA MET A 11 35.22 51.66 12.25
C MET A 11 36.56 50.87 12.49
N SER A 12 37.05 50.26 11.38
CA SER A 12 38.38 50.46 10.71
C SER A 12 39.72 50.08 11.40
N LEU A 13 40.83 49.70 10.73
CA LEU A 13 41.16 49.42 9.30
C LEU A 13 42.53 48.67 9.15
N HIS A 14 42.90 48.31 7.90
CA HIS A 14 44.25 48.03 7.34
C HIS A 14 44.89 46.60 7.39
N HIS A 15 45.81 46.40 6.43
CA HIS A 15 46.58 45.22 5.99
C HIS A 15 48.05 45.70 5.72
N PRO A 16 49.06 44.98 5.10
CA PRO A 16 49.03 43.74 4.28
C PRO A 16 50.22 42.72 4.42
N THR A 17 50.12 41.55 3.74
CA THR A 17 51.22 40.70 3.12
C THR A 17 52.40 40.14 3.99
N THR A 18 53.15 39.08 3.66
CA THR A 18 53.34 38.24 2.43
C THR A 18 53.71 36.75 2.74
N THR A 19 53.86 35.91 1.72
CA THR A 19 54.24 34.46 1.67
C THR A 19 55.79 34.22 1.64
N PRO A 20 56.43 33.00 1.49
CA PRO A 20 55.91 31.70 0.98
C PRO A 20 56.47 30.31 1.47
N LEU A 21 55.69 29.25 1.13
CA LEU A 21 56.01 27.86 0.70
C LEU A 21 56.77 26.78 1.55
N SER A 22 56.31 25.51 1.35
CA SER A 22 57.08 24.24 1.24
C SER A 22 57.62 23.54 2.53
N THR A 23 57.60 22.21 2.73
CA THR A 23 56.91 21.03 2.11
C THR A 23 56.90 19.81 3.07
N SER A 24 56.20 18.73 2.69
CA SER A 24 56.42 17.30 3.04
C SER A 24 55.66 16.66 4.22
N SER A 25 55.53 15.34 4.13
CA SER A 25 54.84 14.39 5.04
C SER A 25 55.59 13.05 4.96
N PRO A 26 55.53 12.12 5.96
CA PRO A 26 54.46 11.10 5.94
C PRO A 26 54.03 10.52 7.32
N HIS A 27 53.14 9.52 7.29
CA HIS A 27 52.56 8.81 8.44
C HIS A 27 53.53 7.96 9.30
N LYS A 28 53.25 7.84 10.61
CA LYS A 28 52.57 6.65 11.22
C LYS A 28 52.25 6.85 12.73
N LYS A 29 51.34 6.01 13.26
CA LYS A 29 50.90 6.00 14.67
C LYS A 29 51.76 5.03 15.51
N HIS A 30 51.97 5.30 16.82
CA HIS A 30 51.53 4.39 17.91
C HIS A 30 51.65 4.98 19.34
N GLN A 31 50.61 4.69 20.16
CA GLN A 31 50.46 4.65 21.63
C GLN A 31 51.51 5.24 22.62
N SER A 32 51.03 5.96 23.64
CA SER A 32 51.34 5.68 25.08
C SER A 32 50.41 6.43 26.07
N LYS A 33 49.94 5.72 27.12
CA LYS A 33 49.49 6.10 28.50
C LYS A 33 48.76 7.46 28.73
N ARG A 34 47.54 7.55 29.30
CA ARG A 34 46.93 7.01 30.55
C ARG A 34 47.16 7.91 31.80
N LEU A 35 46.07 8.41 32.39
CA LEU A 35 46.00 8.95 33.76
C LEU A 35 44.62 8.69 34.41
N HIS A 36 44.60 8.48 35.72
CA HIS A 36 43.45 8.61 36.64
C HIS A 36 43.79 9.77 37.62
N GLN A 37 43.03 10.22 38.61
CA GLN A 37 41.96 9.66 39.48
C GLN A 37 41.30 10.89 40.19
N LYS A 38 40.05 10.94 40.67
CA LYS A 38 39.46 10.25 41.85
C LYS A 38 37.93 10.44 41.93
N HIS A 39 37.29 9.65 42.80
CA HIS A 39 35.86 9.68 43.18
C HIS A 39 35.58 10.57 44.41
N PRO A 40 34.30 10.78 44.77
CA PRO A 40 33.74 10.12 45.96
C PRO A 40 32.54 9.18 45.65
N ALA A 41 32.01 8.46 46.66
CA ALA A 41 31.23 7.25 46.44
C ALA A 41 30.17 6.91 47.51
N VAL A 42 29.16 6.12 47.09
CA VAL A 42 28.34 5.14 47.85
C VAL A 42 27.48 5.60 49.04
N TYR A 43 26.18 5.26 48.97
CA TYR A 43 25.51 4.52 50.05
C TYR A 43 24.45 3.55 49.48
N THR A 44 24.14 2.46 50.19
CA THR A 44 23.23 1.39 49.73
C THR A 44 22.07 1.18 50.71
N GLY A 45 20.93 0.69 50.22
CA GLY A 45 19.74 0.39 51.02
C GLY A 45 18.93 -0.78 50.45
N ARG A 46 18.40 -1.65 51.32
CA ARG A 46 17.82 -2.96 50.95
C ARG A 46 16.64 -3.33 51.85
N ARG A 47 15.42 -3.42 51.29
CA ARG A 47 14.24 -4.12 51.84
C ARG A 47 13.45 -4.68 50.64
N THR A 48 13.09 -5.96 50.45
CA THR A 48 12.62 -7.09 51.29
C THR A 48 11.09 -7.19 51.46
N ALA A 49 10.49 -7.99 50.58
CA ALA A 49 9.40 -8.94 50.79
C ALA A 49 7.98 -8.48 51.23
N GLY A 50 6.99 -9.05 50.54
CA GLY A 50 5.66 -9.36 51.06
C GLY A 50 5.24 -10.72 50.50
N TRP A 51 4.95 -11.69 51.36
CA TRP A 51 4.49 -13.05 50.99
C TRP A 51 3.04 -13.23 51.47
N CYS A 52 2.28 -14.06 50.76
CA CYS A 52 1.04 -14.64 51.27
C CYS A 52 1.11 -16.18 51.23
N THR A 53 1.67 -16.77 52.29
CA THR A 53 1.20 -18.07 52.79
C THR A 53 -0.22 -17.86 53.37
N GLY A 54 -1.17 -18.78 53.31
CA GLY A 54 -1.09 -20.22 53.01
C GLY A 54 -1.46 -21.01 54.28
N ILE A 55 -2.40 -21.95 54.18
CA ILE A 55 -2.85 -22.76 55.33
C ILE A 55 -2.65 -24.25 55.03
N ARG A 56 -1.98 -24.94 55.98
CA ARG A 56 -1.99 -26.39 56.12
C ARG A 56 -3.05 -26.81 57.15
N SER A 57 -3.54 -28.03 57.03
CA SER A 57 -3.61 -28.92 58.20
C SER A 57 -3.25 -30.35 57.76
N SER A 58 -2.86 -31.18 58.73
CA SER A 58 -2.23 -32.49 58.46
C SER A 58 -2.32 -33.39 59.69
N SER A 59 -2.57 -34.70 59.52
CA SER A 59 -2.05 -35.76 60.41
C SER A 59 -2.44 -37.19 59.97
N SER A 60 -1.45 -38.08 59.90
CA SER A 60 -1.37 -39.49 60.38
C SER A 60 -2.63 -40.34 60.69
N SER A 61 -2.65 -41.69 60.57
CA SER A 61 -1.71 -42.71 60.03
C SER A 61 -2.23 -44.16 60.24
N ASN A 62 -1.53 -45.16 59.64
CA ASN A 62 -1.38 -46.58 60.05
C ASN A 62 -2.40 -47.69 59.64
N ASN A 63 -1.96 -48.48 58.64
CA ASN A 63 -1.62 -49.93 58.68
C ASN A 63 -2.65 -51.09 58.77
N ASN A 64 -2.16 -52.23 58.23
CA ASN A 64 -2.69 -53.61 58.17
C ASN A 64 -3.75 -53.89 57.07
N GLY A 65 -3.65 -54.97 56.27
CA GLY A 65 -2.56 -55.96 56.14
C GLY A 65 -2.84 -57.11 55.13
N GLU A 66 -1.76 -57.83 54.78
CA GLU A 66 -1.66 -59.18 54.20
C GLU A 66 -2.06 -59.59 52.76
N ASN A 67 -1.15 -60.43 52.21
CA ASN A 67 -1.29 -61.49 51.20
C ASN A 67 -1.49 -61.16 49.69
N ALA A 68 -1.08 -62.12 48.86
CA ALA A 68 -0.57 -61.88 47.51
C ALA A 68 -0.96 -62.95 46.46
N GLY A 69 -0.86 -62.58 45.19
CA GLY A 69 -0.92 -63.46 44.02
C GLY A 69 -0.28 -62.74 42.82
N GLU A 70 0.49 -63.45 42.00
CA GLU A 70 1.23 -62.85 40.88
C GLU A 70 0.38 -62.73 39.61
N GLU A 71 0.43 -61.58 38.94
CA GLU A 71 0.40 -61.55 37.47
C GLU A 71 1.11 -60.30 36.91
N LYS A 72 1.69 -60.41 35.71
CA LYS A 72 2.61 -59.40 35.15
C LYS A 72 1.84 -58.27 34.46
N SER A 73 2.03 -57.03 34.91
CA SER A 73 1.56 -55.82 34.22
C SER A 73 2.72 -54.87 33.89
N ALA A 74 2.59 -54.11 32.79
CA ALA A 74 3.66 -53.25 32.28
C ALA A 74 3.77 -51.95 33.10
N ALA A 75 4.99 -51.64 33.57
CA ALA A 75 5.25 -50.46 34.38
C ALA A 75 5.15 -49.15 33.55
N SER A 76 4.07 -48.39 33.77
CA SER A 76 3.87 -47.06 33.19
C SER A 76 4.92 -46.06 33.70
N SER A 77 5.75 -45.53 32.80
CA SER A 77 6.60 -44.36 33.08
C SER A 77 5.77 -43.08 33.04
N LYS A 78 5.24 -42.68 34.19
CA LYS A 78 4.54 -41.39 34.36
C LYS A 78 5.46 -40.24 33.93
N ARG A 79 5.10 -39.55 32.83
CA ARG A 79 5.80 -38.32 32.41
C ARG A 79 5.55 -37.23 33.45
N ILE A 80 6.63 -36.56 33.86
CA ILE A 80 6.58 -35.37 34.74
C ILE A 80 6.13 -34.17 33.89
N ASP A 81 5.25 -33.32 34.43
CA ASP A 81 4.81 -32.10 33.75
C ASP A 81 5.96 -31.07 33.68
N ARG A 82 6.08 -30.37 32.54
CA ARG A 82 7.18 -29.45 32.21
C ARG A 82 7.14 -28.12 33.00
N ARG A 83 6.29 -28.00 34.03
CA ARG A 83 6.15 -26.79 34.86
C ARG A 83 6.95 -26.81 36.17
N ASP A 84 7.31 -27.98 36.69
CA ASP A 84 7.91 -28.14 38.04
C ASP A 84 9.35 -28.69 38.03
N VAL A 85 10.26 -28.08 37.26
CA VAL A 85 11.72 -28.33 37.40
C VAL A 85 12.53 -27.03 37.28
N LEU A 86 13.11 -26.59 38.41
CA LEU A 86 14.17 -25.58 38.49
C LEU A 86 15.02 -25.80 39.75
N LEU A 87 16.27 -25.29 39.73
CA LEU A 87 17.29 -25.28 40.79
C LEU A 87 18.11 -26.58 40.99
N GLY A 88 19.43 -26.49 40.77
CA GLY A 88 20.42 -27.43 41.35
C GLY A 88 21.66 -27.70 40.48
N LEU A 89 22.85 -27.32 40.99
CA LEU A 89 24.20 -27.74 40.54
C LEU A 89 24.62 -27.30 39.10
N GLY A 90 25.90 -27.11 38.76
CA GLY A 90 27.11 -26.94 39.60
C GLY A 90 28.27 -27.89 39.27
N GLY A 91 29.20 -27.53 38.38
CA GLY A 91 30.44 -28.27 38.15
C GLY A 91 30.97 -28.27 36.71
N LEU A 92 32.19 -28.80 36.51
CA LEU A 92 32.86 -28.93 35.20
C LEU A 92 32.90 -30.39 34.72
N TYR A 93 33.18 -30.54 33.41
CA TYR A 93 33.54 -31.77 32.67
C TYR A 93 32.45 -32.82 32.45
N GLY A 94 32.25 -33.21 31.18
CA GLY A 94 31.28 -34.22 30.77
C GLY A 94 30.81 -34.08 29.31
N ALA A 95 31.73 -34.19 28.34
CA ALA A 95 31.35 -34.34 26.94
C ALA A 95 30.96 -35.80 26.65
N ALA A 96 30.00 -36.00 25.72
CA ALA A 96 29.28 -37.25 25.48
C ALA A 96 28.40 -37.71 26.66
N GLY A 97 27.08 -37.43 26.58
CA GLY A 97 26.09 -37.91 27.56
C GLY A 97 24.75 -37.16 27.59
N LEU A 98 24.71 -35.89 27.18
CA LEU A 98 23.53 -35.01 27.35
C LEU A 98 22.61 -34.90 26.11
N ALA A 99 22.47 -35.97 25.34
CA ALA A 99 21.51 -36.05 24.24
C ALA A 99 20.07 -36.26 24.77
N GLY A 100 19.45 -35.21 25.35
CA GLY A 100 18.04 -35.30 25.77
C GLY A 100 17.47 -34.23 26.72
N GLN A 101 18.16 -33.13 27.05
CA GLN A 101 17.61 -32.12 27.97
C GLN A 101 17.61 -30.67 27.44
N ALA A 102 16.42 -30.27 26.99
CA ALA A 102 15.75 -29.00 27.34
C ALA A 102 16.46 -27.66 27.05
N PHE A 103 16.70 -27.38 25.76
CA PHE A 103 16.45 -26.04 25.21
C PHE A 103 15.63 -26.17 23.92
N ALA A 104 14.70 -25.23 23.68
CA ALA A 104 14.01 -25.15 22.38
C ALA A 104 15.06 -24.97 21.27
N SER A 105 14.83 -25.66 20.16
CA SER A 105 15.81 -25.78 19.07
C SER A 105 15.12 -25.67 17.71
N PRO A 106 15.83 -25.23 16.64
CA PRO A 106 15.29 -25.20 15.29
C PRO A 106 14.95 -26.60 14.78
N VAL A 107 13.87 -26.72 13.98
CA VAL A 107 13.54 -27.98 13.29
C VAL A 107 14.66 -28.31 12.30
N GLY A 108 15.42 -29.37 12.59
CA GLY A 108 16.58 -29.80 11.79
C GLY A 108 16.22 -30.77 10.66
N ILE A 109 17.19 -31.02 9.79
CA ILE A 109 17.08 -31.96 8.66
C ILE A 109 16.71 -33.36 9.18
N PRO A 110 15.63 -33.99 8.67
CA PRO A 110 15.24 -35.33 9.08
C PRO A 110 16.26 -36.39 8.66
N ASP A 111 16.33 -37.48 9.42
CA ASP A 111 17.15 -38.63 9.01
C ASP A 111 16.56 -39.27 7.74
N ARG A 112 17.29 -39.12 6.63
CA ARG A 112 16.90 -39.65 5.32
C ARG A 112 16.81 -41.17 5.31
N SER A 113 17.64 -41.85 6.11
CA SER A 113 17.65 -43.32 6.20
C SER A 113 16.47 -43.87 7.00
N ALA A 114 15.90 -43.06 7.90
CA ALA A 114 14.70 -43.37 8.67
C ALA A 114 13.39 -43.03 7.92
N CYS A 115 13.43 -42.75 6.61
CA CYS A 115 12.24 -42.48 5.82
C CYS A 115 11.34 -43.72 5.72
N GLY A 116 10.11 -43.64 6.24
CA GLY A 116 9.10 -44.68 6.11
C GLY A 116 8.03 -44.33 5.07
N ASP A 117 7.23 -45.30 4.63
CA ASP A 117 6.06 -44.95 3.80
C ASP A 117 5.07 -44.09 4.59
N ALA A 118 4.50 -43.10 3.92
CA ALA A 118 3.45 -42.24 4.42
C ALA A 118 2.06 -42.92 4.36
N SER A 119 1.01 -42.17 4.70
CA SER A 119 -0.38 -42.57 4.51
C SER A 119 -1.25 -41.43 3.96
N SER A 120 -2.33 -41.80 3.30
CA SER A 120 -3.48 -40.95 2.97
C SER A 120 -4.74 -41.65 3.49
N PRO A 121 -5.80 -40.89 3.84
CA PRO A 121 -7.11 -41.47 4.15
C PRO A 121 -7.88 -41.89 2.90
N ASN A 122 -7.49 -41.39 1.71
CA ASN A 122 -8.16 -41.60 0.44
C ASN A 122 -7.53 -42.68 -0.44
N ILE A 123 -6.22 -42.93 -0.26
CA ILE A 123 -5.46 -43.88 -1.08
C ILE A 123 -5.23 -45.17 -0.28
N PRO A 124 -5.78 -46.33 -0.71
CA PRO A 124 -5.57 -47.59 -0.01
C PRO A 124 -4.10 -48.02 0.02
N GLY A 125 -3.56 -48.24 1.22
CA GLY A 125 -2.23 -48.80 1.44
C GLY A 125 -1.12 -47.77 1.73
N PRO A 126 0.15 -48.23 1.83
CA PRO A 126 1.29 -47.38 2.20
C PRO A 126 1.77 -46.51 1.03
N LEU A 127 1.92 -45.21 1.26
CA LEU A 127 2.39 -44.27 0.24
C LEU A 127 3.92 -44.20 0.19
N LYS A 128 4.50 -44.68 -0.92
CA LYS A 128 5.94 -44.71 -1.20
C LYS A 128 6.47 -43.33 -1.61
N CYS A 129 6.56 -42.43 -0.63
CA CYS A 129 7.02 -41.05 -0.83
C CYS A 129 8.54 -40.85 -0.65
N CYS A 130 9.26 -41.81 -0.07
CA CYS A 130 10.70 -41.69 0.14
C CYS A 130 11.48 -41.54 -1.19
N PRO A 131 12.58 -40.76 -1.20
CA PRO A 131 13.41 -40.58 -2.38
C PRO A 131 14.22 -41.86 -2.71
N PRO A 132 14.75 -41.97 -3.95
CA PRO A 132 15.56 -43.13 -4.36
C PRO A 132 16.82 -43.29 -3.50
N GLU A 133 17.30 -44.53 -3.33
CA GLU A 133 18.43 -44.88 -2.43
C GLU A 133 19.70 -44.05 -2.70
N LYS A 134 20.01 -43.81 -3.99
CA LYS A 134 21.13 -42.95 -4.44
C LYS A 134 21.09 -41.54 -3.85
N VAL A 135 19.90 -41.06 -3.49
CA VAL A 135 19.63 -39.71 -2.98
C VAL A 135 19.61 -39.70 -1.46
N THR A 136 19.06 -40.74 -0.84
CA THR A 136 19.13 -41.02 0.61
C THR A 136 20.57 -41.15 1.12
N THR A 137 21.48 -41.66 0.27
CA THR A 137 22.90 -41.86 0.57
C THR A 137 23.83 -40.72 0.12
N ALA A 138 23.39 -39.85 -0.81
CA ALA A 138 24.22 -38.79 -1.37
C ALA A 138 24.74 -37.78 -0.31
N PRO A 139 25.94 -37.19 -0.47
CA PRO A 139 26.43 -36.15 0.42
C PRO A 139 25.53 -34.90 0.38
N ILE A 140 25.34 -34.26 1.54
CA ILE A 140 24.61 -32.99 1.65
C ILE A 140 25.58 -31.83 1.48
N VAL A 141 25.27 -30.90 0.58
CA VAL A 141 26.02 -29.65 0.39
C VAL A 141 25.24 -28.47 1.00
N GLN A 142 25.95 -27.47 1.54
CA GLN A 142 25.30 -26.23 1.99
C GLN A 142 24.95 -25.35 0.78
N TRP A 143 23.72 -24.81 0.76
CA TRP A 143 23.30 -23.83 -0.25
C TRP A 143 24.20 -22.59 -0.28
N LYS A 144 24.26 -21.95 -1.45
CA LYS A 144 24.96 -20.68 -1.70
C LYS A 144 24.08 -19.81 -2.59
N ALA A 145 24.05 -18.51 -2.29
CA ALA A 145 23.35 -17.53 -3.12
C ALA A 145 23.90 -17.53 -4.56
N PRO A 146 23.04 -17.39 -5.59
CA PRO A 146 23.49 -17.27 -6.98
C PRO A 146 24.42 -16.05 -7.16
N SER A 147 25.68 -16.31 -7.55
CA SER A 147 26.68 -15.24 -7.77
C SER A 147 26.49 -14.47 -9.08
N SER A 148 25.70 -15.02 -10.01
CA SER A 148 25.55 -14.55 -11.38
C SER A 148 24.38 -15.26 -12.05
N GLY A 149 23.60 -14.53 -12.86
CA GLY A 149 22.51 -15.06 -13.67
C GLY A 149 21.48 -13.97 -14.02
N PRO A 150 20.53 -14.25 -14.92
CA PRO A 150 19.40 -13.36 -15.15
C PRO A 150 18.44 -13.39 -13.93
N LEU A 151 17.84 -12.24 -13.62
CA LEU A 151 16.77 -12.16 -12.63
C LEU A 151 15.50 -12.80 -13.21
N ARG A 152 15.07 -13.93 -12.65
CA ARG A 152 13.88 -14.66 -13.10
C ARG A 152 12.62 -13.88 -12.72
N VAL A 153 11.72 -13.61 -13.66
CA VAL A 153 10.50 -12.81 -13.42
C VAL A 153 9.26 -13.70 -13.56
N ARG A 154 8.67 -14.09 -12.42
CA ARG A 154 7.43 -14.88 -12.40
C ARG A 154 6.25 -14.03 -12.88
N LYS A 155 5.41 -14.55 -13.79
CA LYS A 155 4.31 -13.81 -14.45
C LYS A 155 2.94 -14.42 -14.16
N PRO A 156 1.82 -13.66 -14.23
CA PRO A 156 0.49 -14.24 -14.17
C PRO A 156 0.28 -15.25 -15.29
N ALA A 157 -0.22 -16.44 -14.93
CA ALA A 157 -0.48 -17.52 -15.88
C ALA A 157 -1.48 -17.13 -17.00
N HIS A 158 -2.41 -16.21 -16.73
CA HIS A 158 -3.37 -15.69 -17.71
C HIS A 158 -2.81 -14.56 -18.61
N GLU A 159 -1.62 -14.02 -18.31
CA GLU A 159 -0.96 -12.97 -19.11
C GLU A 159 0.24 -13.50 -19.92
N MET A 160 0.51 -14.82 -19.90
CA MET A 160 1.61 -15.44 -20.65
C MET A 160 1.35 -15.39 -22.16
N ASN A 161 2.38 -15.06 -22.94
CA ASN A 161 2.32 -15.16 -24.39
C ASN A 161 2.55 -16.61 -24.89
N LYS A 162 2.28 -16.86 -26.17
CA LYS A 162 2.35 -18.22 -26.77
C LYS A 162 3.73 -18.87 -26.62
N ASP A 163 4.81 -18.11 -26.74
CA ASP A 163 6.18 -18.63 -26.67
C ASP A 163 6.58 -18.96 -25.23
N GLU A 164 6.11 -18.16 -24.27
CA GLU A 164 6.27 -18.43 -22.83
C GLU A 164 5.51 -19.71 -22.42
N VAL A 165 4.29 -19.90 -22.91
CA VAL A 165 3.51 -21.13 -22.69
C VAL A 165 4.17 -22.32 -23.37
N ALA A 166 4.70 -22.17 -24.60
CA ALA A 166 5.44 -23.22 -25.30
C ALA A 166 6.70 -23.64 -24.54
N LYS A 167 7.50 -22.68 -24.03
CA LYS A 167 8.66 -22.95 -23.16
C LYS A 167 8.26 -23.72 -21.89
N PHE A 168 7.17 -23.30 -21.22
CA PHE A 168 6.72 -23.97 -20.00
C PHE A 168 6.21 -25.39 -20.27
N LYS A 169 5.42 -25.60 -21.33
CA LYS A 169 5.04 -26.95 -21.79
C LYS A 169 6.27 -27.81 -22.07
N ALA A 170 7.25 -27.30 -22.80
CA ALA A 170 8.47 -28.02 -23.15
C ALA A 170 9.32 -28.41 -21.92
N ALA A 171 9.46 -27.50 -20.94
CA ALA A 171 10.21 -27.78 -19.71
C ALA A 171 9.55 -28.87 -18.85
N VAL A 172 8.22 -28.83 -18.71
CA VAL A 172 7.47 -29.85 -17.95
C VAL A 172 7.45 -31.19 -18.68
N GLN A 173 7.38 -31.19 -20.02
CA GLN A 173 7.54 -32.42 -20.80
C GLN A 173 8.93 -33.03 -20.60
N ALA A 174 10.00 -32.23 -20.75
CA ALA A 174 11.38 -32.68 -20.53
C ALA A 174 11.67 -33.18 -19.10
N MET A 175 10.87 -32.78 -18.11
CA MET A 175 10.93 -33.30 -16.73
C MET A 175 10.17 -34.64 -16.55
N LYS A 176 9.14 -34.87 -17.38
CA LYS A 176 8.36 -36.13 -17.43
C LYS A 176 9.00 -37.20 -18.33
N ASP A 177 9.84 -36.79 -19.29
CA ASP A 177 10.61 -37.68 -20.18
C ASP A 177 11.89 -38.26 -19.52
N LEU A 178 12.17 -37.90 -18.26
CA LEU A 178 13.28 -38.46 -17.48
C LEU A 178 13.00 -39.89 -17.02
N ASP A 179 14.06 -40.64 -16.72
CA ASP A 179 13.95 -41.94 -16.04
C ASP A 179 13.16 -41.78 -14.73
N PRO A 180 12.15 -42.63 -14.42
CA PRO A 180 11.32 -42.49 -13.23
C PRO A 180 12.08 -42.45 -11.89
N GLU A 181 13.30 -42.99 -11.81
CA GLU A 181 14.18 -42.98 -10.63
C GLU A 181 15.22 -41.85 -10.65
N ASP A 182 15.18 -40.95 -11.63
CA ASP A 182 15.97 -39.72 -11.64
C ASP A 182 15.44 -38.72 -10.58
N PRO A 183 16.28 -38.11 -9.72
CA PRO A 183 15.82 -37.15 -8.71
C PRO A 183 15.14 -35.90 -9.29
N TRP A 184 15.30 -35.61 -10.59
CA TRP A 184 14.55 -34.54 -11.28
C TRP A 184 13.24 -35.01 -11.93
N HIS A 185 12.98 -36.31 -12.04
CA HIS A 185 11.73 -36.78 -12.64
C HIS A 185 10.52 -36.22 -11.90
N TYR A 186 9.49 -35.85 -12.66
CA TYR A 186 8.33 -35.10 -12.17
C TYR A 186 7.66 -35.72 -10.92
N ASP A 187 7.46 -37.05 -10.88
CA ASP A 187 6.93 -37.72 -9.69
C ASP A 187 7.91 -37.72 -8.50
N GLN A 188 9.22 -37.75 -8.73
CA GLN A 188 10.22 -37.70 -7.65
C GLN A 188 10.29 -36.30 -7.04
N GLN A 189 10.10 -35.24 -7.84
CA GLN A 189 9.88 -33.88 -7.36
C GLN A 189 8.57 -33.76 -6.58
N ALA A 190 7.46 -34.34 -7.07
CA ALA A 190 6.17 -34.33 -6.38
C ALA A 190 6.20 -35.07 -5.02
N LYS A 191 6.94 -36.19 -4.92
CA LYS A 191 7.14 -36.95 -3.67
C LYS A 191 7.75 -36.11 -2.54
N ILE A 192 8.57 -35.10 -2.85
CA ILE A 192 9.19 -34.22 -1.84
C ILE A 192 8.12 -33.64 -0.91
N HIS A 193 7.02 -33.11 -1.45
CA HIS A 193 5.90 -32.60 -0.66
C HIS A 193 5.35 -33.63 0.33
N CYS A 194 5.01 -34.83 -0.15
CA CYS A 194 4.51 -35.91 0.70
C CYS A 194 5.47 -36.26 1.86
N THR A 195 6.79 -36.22 1.64
CA THR A 195 7.75 -36.57 2.70
C THR A 195 7.74 -35.62 3.91
N TYR A 196 7.48 -34.33 3.68
CA TYR A 196 7.40 -33.30 4.72
C TYR A 196 5.98 -33.06 5.26
N CYS A 197 4.95 -33.64 4.63
CA CYS A 197 3.53 -33.36 4.93
C CYS A 197 2.72 -34.55 5.45
N ASN A 198 3.17 -35.80 5.21
CA ASN A 198 2.41 -37.02 5.52
C ASN A 198 3.18 -38.05 6.37
N GLY A 199 4.22 -37.60 7.08
CA GLY A 199 4.90 -38.40 8.11
C GLY A 199 5.83 -39.49 7.59
N ALA A 200 6.33 -39.37 6.35
CA ALA A 200 7.44 -40.21 5.89
C ALA A 200 8.72 -39.93 6.70
N TYR A 201 8.93 -38.65 7.07
CA TYR A 201 9.97 -38.22 7.99
C TYR A 201 9.43 -37.98 9.40
N LYS A 202 10.28 -38.24 10.40
CA LYS A 202 10.16 -37.72 11.77
C LYS A 202 11.14 -36.55 11.96
N GLN A 203 10.87 -35.67 12.94
CA GLN A 203 11.72 -34.53 13.26
C GLN A 203 13.11 -34.98 13.74
N ALA A 204 14.17 -34.23 13.39
CA ALA A 204 15.55 -34.59 13.71
C ALA A 204 15.77 -34.82 15.23
N GLY A 205 16.02 -36.07 15.64
CA GLY A 205 16.23 -36.45 17.04
C GLY A 205 14.97 -36.63 17.89
N PHE A 206 13.78 -36.61 17.30
CA PHE A 206 12.51 -36.76 18.02
C PHE A 206 11.57 -37.78 17.37
N ASP A 207 10.90 -38.59 18.21
CA ASP A 207 9.87 -39.53 17.78
C ASP A 207 8.53 -38.82 17.54
N VAL A 208 8.53 -37.85 16.61
CA VAL A 208 7.39 -37.00 16.24
C VAL A 208 7.39 -36.82 14.73
N PRO A 209 6.29 -37.07 14.00
CA PRO A 209 6.19 -36.81 12.57
C PRO A 209 6.57 -35.37 12.20
N LEU A 210 7.28 -35.22 11.08
CA LEU A 210 7.53 -33.93 10.46
C LEU A 210 6.26 -33.49 9.71
N GLN A 211 5.85 -32.25 9.96
CA GLN A 211 4.72 -31.59 9.30
C GLN A 211 5.10 -30.12 9.11
N VAL A 212 5.13 -29.65 7.86
CA VAL A 212 5.45 -28.24 7.54
C VAL A 212 4.21 -27.35 7.43
N HIS A 213 3.04 -27.95 7.22
CA HIS A 213 1.74 -27.26 7.32
C HIS A 213 1.37 -26.95 8.77
N PHE A 214 0.31 -26.17 8.97
CA PHE A 214 -0.27 -25.79 10.27
C PHE A 214 0.71 -25.02 11.17
N SER A 215 1.75 -24.40 10.58
CA SER A 215 2.79 -23.69 11.33
C SER A 215 3.52 -22.64 10.50
N TRP A 216 4.27 -21.79 11.19
CA TRP A 216 5.16 -20.78 10.61
C TRP A 216 6.21 -21.29 9.59
N LEU A 217 6.39 -22.62 9.42
CA LEU A 217 7.31 -23.21 8.45
C LEU A 217 6.69 -23.33 7.04
N PHE A 218 5.37 -23.24 6.92
CA PHE A 218 4.62 -23.44 5.67
C PHE A 218 5.16 -22.60 4.50
N LEU A 219 5.26 -21.29 4.66
CA LEU A 219 5.69 -20.37 3.61
C LEU A 219 7.19 -20.50 3.23
N PRO A 220 8.17 -20.50 4.16
CA PRO A 220 9.58 -20.64 3.79
C PRO A 220 9.92 -22.01 3.21
N TRP A 221 9.23 -23.09 3.60
CA TRP A 221 9.42 -24.41 2.98
C TRP A 221 8.95 -24.40 1.51
N HIS A 222 7.75 -23.89 1.23
CA HIS A 222 7.22 -23.82 -0.13
C HIS A 222 8.02 -22.86 -1.03
N ARG A 223 8.53 -21.74 -0.48
CA ARG A 223 9.46 -20.84 -1.20
C ARG A 223 10.70 -21.58 -1.70
N TRP A 224 11.31 -22.43 -0.86
CA TRP A 224 12.44 -23.27 -1.29
C TRP A 224 12.06 -24.30 -2.34
N TYR A 225 10.93 -24.99 -2.15
CA TYR A 225 10.46 -26.02 -3.07
C TYR A 225 10.27 -25.45 -4.48
N LEU A 226 9.61 -24.29 -4.60
CA LEU A 226 9.44 -23.55 -5.86
C LEU A 226 10.77 -23.09 -6.46
N TYR A 227 11.70 -22.58 -5.63
CA TYR A 227 13.02 -22.11 -6.09
C TYR A 227 13.81 -23.21 -6.80
N PHE A 228 13.90 -24.41 -6.21
CA PHE A 228 14.65 -25.51 -6.83
C PHE A 228 13.93 -26.08 -8.06
N PHE A 229 12.61 -26.27 -7.98
CA PHE A 229 11.81 -26.79 -9.09
C PHE A 229 11.86 -25.88 -10.34
N GLU A 230 11.78 -24.56 -10.14
CA GLU A 230 11.96 -23.55 -11.20
C GLU A 230 13.32 -23.66 -11.89
N ARG A 231 14.39 -23.85 -11.13
CA ARG A 231 15.75 -23.95 -11.66
C ARG A 231 16.00 -25.26 -12.39
N ILE A 232 15.42 -26.37 -11.94
CA ILE A 232 15.48 -27.66 -12.66
C ILE A 232 14.77 -27.55 -14.02
N LEU A 233 13.58 -26.95 -14.07
CA LEU A 233 12.87 -26.70 -15.33
C LEU A 233 13.70 -25.84 -16.30
N GLY A 234 14.26 -24.72 -15.84
CA GLY A 234 15.15 -23.88 -16.66
C GLY A 234 16.38 -24.63 -17.17
N LYS A 235 17.00 -25.46 -16.32
CA LYS A 235 18.17 -26.28 -16.68
C LYS A 235 17.86 -27.31 -17.76
N LEU A 236 16.68 -27.95 -17.72
CA LEU A 236 16.24 -28.93 -18.72
C LEU A 236 16.09 -28.32 -20.12
N ILE A 237 15.57 -27.09 -20.22
CA ILE A 237 15.44 -26.36 -21.51
C ILE A 237 16.65 -25.46 -21.84
N LYS A 238 17.68 -25.43 -20.99
CA LYS A 238 18.88 -24.59 -21.11
C LYS A 238 18.57 -23.08 -21.15
N ASP A 239 17.58 -22.66 -20.37
CA ASP A 239 17.17 -21.26 -20.22
C ASP A 239 17.24 -20.86 -18.74
N ASP A 240 18.37 -20.27 -18.34
CA ASP A 240 18.57 -19.77 -16.97
C ASP A 240 17.63 -18.61 -16.59
N SER A 241 16.93 -18.01 -17.57
CA SER A 241 15.94 -16.95 -17.37
C SER A 241 14.50 -17.45 -17.20
N PHE A 242 14.26 -18.76 -17.39
CA PHE A 242 12.97 -19.40 -17.17
C PHE A 242 12.44 -19.11 -15.76
N ALA A 243 11.17 -18.74 -15.63
CA ALA A 243 10.52 -18.47 -14.35
C ALA A 243 9.16 -19.17 -14.29
N LEU A 244 8.75 -19.65 -13.12
CA LEU A 244 7.42 -20.23 -12.94
C LEU A 244 6.33 -19.15 -13.11
N PRO A 245 5.22 -19.45 -13.80
CA PRO A 245 4.05 -18.58 -13.75
C PRO A 245 3.33 -18.73 -12.40
N PHE A 246 2.57 -17.72 -12.00
CA PHE A 246 1.71 -17.74 -10.82
C PHE A 246 0.23 -17.61 -11.21
N TRP A 247 -0.65 -18.34 -10.52
CA TRP A 247 -2.10 -18.20 -10.68
C TRP A 247 -2.56 -16.98 -9.87
N ASN A 248 -2.78 -15.86 -10.56
CA ASN A 248 -3.07 -14.54 -9.96
C ASN A 248 -4.52 -14.40 -9.44
N TYR A 249 -4.97 -15.32 -8.59
CA TYR A 249 -6.34 -15.40 -8.07
C TYR A 249 -6.73 -14.29 -7.07
N ASP A 250 -5.79 -13.41 -6.71
CA ASP A 250 -6.04 -12.20 -5.92
C ASP A 250 -6.45 -10.99 -6.79
N ARG A 251 -6.75 -11.21 -8.07
CA ARG A 251 -7.32 -10.23 -9.01
C ARG A 251 -8.42 -10.90 -9.85
N PRO A 252 -9.56 -10.23 -10.16
CA PRO A 252 -10.71 -10.87 -10.84
C PRO A 252 -10.36 -11.61 -12.13
N GLU A 253 -9.55 -11.02 -13.02
CA GLU A 253 -9.15 -11.64 -14.29
C GLU A 253 -8.26 -12.90 -14.11
N GLY A 254 -7.77 -13.16 -12.90
CA GLY A 254 -7.05 -14.37 -12.52
C GLY A 254 -7.76 -15.28 -11.54
N MET A 255 -9.00 -14.98 -11.13
CA MET A 255 -9.79 -15.87 -10.25
C MET A 255 -10.29 -17.13 -10.97
N TYR A 256 -10.32 -17.16 -12.30
CA TYR A 256 -10.62 -18.35 -13.10
C TYR A 256 -9.38 -19.27 -13.23
N MET A 257 -9.58 -20.57 -13.48
CA MET A 257 -8.47 -21.49 -13.74
C MET A 257 -7.68 -21.06 -14.99
N PRO A 258 -6.34 -20.89 -14.94
CA PRO A 258 -5.62 -20.36 -16.10
C PRO A 258 -5.63 -21.34 -17.28
N SER A 259 -6.02 -20.85 -18.46
CA SER A 259 -6.25 -21.67 -19.66
C SER A 259 -5.05 -22.51 -20.13
N ILE A 260 -3.83 -22.15 -19.74
CA ILE A 260 -2.61 -22.94 -19.99
C ILE A 260 -2.68 -24.35 -19.37
N TYR A 261 -3.50 -24.54 -18.34
CA TYR A 261 -3.69 -25.80 -17.62
C TYR A 261 -4.89 -26.63 -18.11
N VAL A 262 -5.86 -26.06 -18.84
CA VAL A 262 -7.14 -26.74 -19.13
C VAL A 262 -7.12 -27.57 -20.43
N ASP A 263 -6.20 -27.28 -21.34
CA ASP A 263 -6.00 -27.97 -22.62
C ASP A 263 -5.57 -29.46 -22.43
N PRO A 264 -6.41 -30.46 -22.79
CA PRO A 264 -6.09 -31.88 -22.55
C PRO A 264 -4.89 -32.43 -23.34
N SER A 265 -4.38 -31.70 -24.34
CA SER A 265 -3.14 -32.04 -25.06
C SER A 265 -1.89 -31.48 -24.38
N SER A 266 -2.05 -30.69 -23.32
CA SER A 266 -0.97 -30.03 -22.59
C SER A 266 -0.28 -30.97 -21.59
N PRO A 267 1.07 -30.99 -21.50
CA PRO A 267 1.76 -31.63 -20.37
C PRO A 267 1.47 -30.96 -19.02
N LEU A 268 0.82 -29.78 -19.03
CA LEU A 268 0.35 -29.06 -17.84
C LEU A 268 -1.06 -29.49 -17.38
N TYR A 269 -1.76 -30.34 -18.15
CA TYR A 269 -3.11 -30.80 -17.83
C TYR A 269 -3.12 -31.94 -16.79
N ASN A 270 -4.22 -32.04 -16.04
CA ASN A 270 -4.52 -33.18 -15.18
C ASN A 270 -6.02 -33.50 -15.27
N PRO A 271 -6.42 -34.72 -15.74
CA PRO A 271 -7.83 -35.11 -15.82
C PRO A 271 -8.50 -35.37 -14.45
N ARG A 272 -7.76 -35.26 -13.34
CA ARG A 272 -8.26 -35.49 -11.97
C ARG A 272 -8.70 -34.23 -11.23
N ARG A 273 -8.59 -33.05 -11.86
CA ARG A 273 -9.16 -31.80 -11.32
C ARG A 273 -10.68 -31.84 -11.34
N ASN A 274 -11.33 -30.95 -10.60
CA ASN A 274 -12.75 -30.72 -10.75
C ASN A 274 -13.02 -30.14 -12.15
N LEU A 275 -13.76 -30.89 -12.98
CA LEU A 275 -14.05 -30.50 -14.37
C LEU A 275 -15.11 -29.39 -14.44
N ASP A 276 -16.01 -29.36 -13.46
CA ASP A 276 -17.07 -28.35 -13.35
C ASP A 276 -16.52 -26.95 -13.04
N HIS A 277 -15.24 -26.88 -12.62
CA HIS A 277 -14.55 -25.66 -12.21
C HIS A 277 -13.55 -25.12 -13.26
N LEU A 278 -13.44 -25.73 -14.44
CA LEU A 278 -12.47 -25.30 -15.47
C LEU A 278 -12.75 -23.89 -16.01
N GLU A 279 -14.03 -23.49 -16.06
CA GLU A 279 -14.50 -22.17 -16.50
C GLU A 279 -15.18 -21.37 -15.37
N MET A 280 -15.20 -21.90 -14.14
CA MET A 280 -15.84 -21.25 -12.99
C MET A 280 -14.89 -20.24 -12.32
N LEU A 281 -15.47 -19.20 -11.72
CA LEU A 281 -14.79 -18.30 -10.80
C LEU A 281 -14.40 -19.04 -9.50
N LEU A 282 -13.17 -18.85 -9.01
CA LEU A 282 -12.78 -19.30 -7.67
C LEU A 282 -13.57 -18.55 -6.59
N ASP A 283 -14.14 -19.30 -5.64
CA ASP A 283 -14.84 -18.77 -4.47
C ASP A 283 -14.09 -19.17 -3.19
N TYR A 284 -13.60 -18.21 -2.39
CA TYR A 284 -12.96 -18.52 -1.10
C TYR A 284 -13.96 -19.01 -0.05
N ASN A 285 -15.26 -18.96 -0.33
CA ASN A 285 -16.32 -19.55 0.48
C ASN A 285 -16.79 -20.91 -0.05
N PHE A 286 -16.08 -21.48 -1.03
CA PHE A 286 -16.31 -22.85 -1.49
C PHE A 286 -16.20 -23.91 -0.39
N SER A 287 -17.08 -24.91 -0.51
CA SER A 287 -17.13 -26.16 0.24
C SER A 287 -17.82 -27.22 -0.63
N TYR A 288 -17.49 -28.50 -0.46
CA TYR A 288 -18.00 -29.54 -1.35
C TYR A 288 -19.52 -29.75 -1.31
N ASP A 289 -20.17 -29.39 -0.20
CA ASP A 289 -21.62 -29.47 -0.02
C ASP A 289 -22.37 -28.21 -0.49
N VAL A 290 -21.67 -27.28 -1.17
CA VAL A 290 -22.25 -26.11 -1.86
C VAL A 290 -22.10 -26.29 -3.37
N THR A 291 -23.23 -26.35 -4.07
CA THR A 291 -23.27 -26.50 -5.53
C THR A 291 -23.12 -25.16 -6.23
N GLY A 292 -21.94 -24.90 -6.81
CA GLY A 292 -21.65 -23.67 -7.55
C GLY A 292 -21.17 -22.52 -6.66
N LEU A 293 -21.42 -21.28 -7.10
CA LEU A 293 -20.97 -20.05 -6.43
C LEU A 293 -21.87 -19.69 -5.24
N THR A 294 -21.29 -19.12 -4.18
CA THR A 294 -22.04 -18.66 -2.99
C THR A 294 -22.88 -17.40 -3.21
N GLY A 295 -22.78 -16.79 -4.40
CA GLY A 295 -23.56 -15.65 -4.86
C GLY A 295 -23.33 -15.39 -6.36
N THR A 296 -23.74 -14.23 -6.86
CA THR A 296 -23.33 -13.81 -8.21
C THR A 296 -21.82 -13.64 -8.30
N GLU A 297 -21.22 -13.78 -9.50
CA GLU A 297 -19.77 -13.59 -9.68
C GLU A 297 -19.27 -12.26 -9.10
N LYS A 298 -20.05 -11.18 -9.21
CA LYS A 298 -19.71 -9.88 -8.63
C LYS A 298 -19.69 -9.90 -7.09
N GLU A 299 -20.63 -10.59 -6.46
CA GLU A 299 -20.65 -10.76 -5.00
C GLU A 299 -19.47 -11.63 -4.52
N VAL A 300 -19.14 -12.71 -5.25
CA VAL A 300 -18.00 -13.59 -4.93
C VAL A 300 -16.66 -12.87 -5.15
N ILE A 301 -16.49 -12.14 -6.26
CA ILE A 301 -15.31 -11.28 -6.48
C ILE A 301 -15.14 -10.30 -5.32
N GLN A 302 -16.20 -9.62 -4.90
CA GLN A 302 -16.15 -8.68 -3.78
C GLN A 302 -15.78 -9.39 -2.46
N ALA A 303 -16.42 -10.52 -2.15
CA ALA A 303 -16.12 -11.31 -0.96
C ALA A 303 -14.65 -11.77 -0.94
N ASN A 304 -14.14 -12.29 -2.06
CA ASN A 304 -12.74 -12.70 -2.19
C ASN A 304 -11.76 -11.57 -1.88
N LEU A 305 -12.06 -10.34 -2.34
CA LEU A 305 -11.24 -9.16 -2.09
C LEU A 305 -11.33 -8.67 -0.64
N VAL A 306 -12.51 -8.75 -0.01
CA VAL A 306 -12.70 -8.48 1.43
C VAL A 306 -11.89 -9.45 2.29
N ASP A 307 -11.88 -10.73 1.92
CA ASP A 307 -11.22 -11.80 2.66
C ASP A 307 -9.69 -11.69 2.58
N LEU A 308 -9.14 -11.44 1.38
CA LEU A 308 -7.72 -11.11 1.19
C LEU A 308 -7.30 -9.88 2.00
N ARG A 309 -8.13 -8.83 2.01
CA ARG A 309 -7.84 -7.63 2.80
C ARG A 309 -7.90 -7.91 4.30
N THR A 310 -8.89 -8.67 4.77
CA THR A 310 -9.04 -9.06 6.19
C THR A 310 -7.83 -9.88 6.66
N MET A 311 -7.30 -10.77 5.81
CA MET A 311 -6.06 -11.51 6.06
C MET A 311 -4.84 -10.60 6.26
N TYR A 312 -4.70 -9.53 5.48
CA TYR A 312 -3.58 -8.60 5.61
C TYR A 312 -3.76 -7.62 6.79
N ASP A 313 -4.94 -7.04 6.96
CA ASP A 313 -5.25 -6.12 8.07
C ASP A 313 -4.97 -6.81 9.43
N SER A 314 -5.37 -8.08 9.58
CA SER A 314 -5.06 -8.89 10.78
C SER A 314 -3.60 -9.38 10.80
N GLY A 315 -3.04 -9.80 9.68
CA GLY A 315 -1.70 -10.36 9.62
C GLY A 315 -0.56 -9.35 9.83
N ILE A 316 -0.72 -8.09 9.43
CA ILE A 316 0.35 -7.07 9.40
C ILE A 316 0.95 -6.81 10.80
N PRO A 317 0.17 -6.50 11.85
CA PRO A 317 0.68 -6.36 13.21
C PRO A 317 0.87 -7.70 13.93
N THR A 318 0.24 -8.80 13.47
CA THR A 318 0.29 -10.11 14.15
C THR A 318 0.64 -11.26 13.18
N PRO A 319 1.94 -11.55 12.93
CA PRO A 319 2.36 -12.51 11.90
C PRO A 319 1.87 -13.95 12.08
N GLU A 320 1.59 -14.39 13.31
CA GLU A 320 1.00 -15.71 13.57
C GLU A 320 -0.40 -15.86 12.94
N LEU A 321 -1.17 -14.77 12.82
CA LEU A 321 -2.46 -14.80 12.12
C LEU A 321 -2.31 -14.97 10.61
N PHE A 322 -1.17 -14.61 10.03
CA PHE A 322 -0.87 -14.78 8.60
C PHE A 322 -0.19 -16.13 8.30
N MET A 323 0.80 -16.51 9.11
CA MET A 323 1.72 -17.63 8.88
C MET A 323 1.43 -18.89 9.70
N GLY A 324 0.57 -18.82 10.72
CA GLY A 324 0.30 -19.92 11.64
C GLY A 324 1.19 -19.89 12.90
N ASP A 325 0.92 -20.80 13.81
CA ASP A 325 1.58 -20.83 15.12
C ASP A 325 3.05 -21.27 15.05
N PRO A 326 3.86 -20.92 16.06
CA PRO A 326 5.21 -21.46 16.23
C PRO A 326 5.29 -22.99 16.29
N LEU A 327 6.39 -23.52 15.78
CA LEU A 327 6.77 -24.93 15.81
C LEU A 327 8.29 -25.05 15.96
N SER A 328 8.74 -25.63 17.07
CA SER A 328 10.15 -25.91 17.39
C SER A 328 10.43 -27.42 17.35
N ALA A 329 11.70 -27.83 17.32
CA ALA A 329 12.05 -29.25 17.31
C ALA A 329 11.60 -29.94 18.61
N GLY A 330 10.85 -31.04 18.46
CA GLY A 330 10.31 -31.82 19.58
C GLY A 330 9.04 -31.25 20.21
N ASP A 331 8.43 -30.21 19.62
CA ASP A 331 7.06 -29.83 19.91
C ASP A 331 6.08 -30.88 19.35
N PRO A 332 4.90 -31.10 19.99
CA PRO A 332 3.87 -31.98 19.48
C PRO A 332 3.38 -31.55 18.10
N THR A 333 2.81 -32.47 17.34
CA THR A 333 2.58 -32.32 15.90
C THR A 333 1.77 -31.08 15.52
N ALA A 334 2.23 -30.36 14.49
CA ALA A 334 1.67 -29.09 14.04
C ALA A 334 0.15 -29.12 13.72
N GLU A 335 -0.46 -30.28 13.48
CA GLU A 335 -1.92 -30.39 13.35
C GLU A 335 -2.73 -29.93 14.58
N ASP A 336 -2.10 -29.83 15.76
CA ASP A 336 -2.73 -29.29 16.99
C ASP A 336 -2.57 -27.75 17.12
N ASN A 337 -1.89 -27.09 16.17
CA ASN A 337 -1.73 -25.63 16.07
C ASN A 337 -2.87 -24.98 15.24
N SER A 338 -2.89 -23.64 15.21
CA SER A 338 -3.66 -22.88 14.22
C SER A 338 -2.86 -22.67 12.92
N SER A 339 -3.46 -23.04 11.79
CA SER A 339 -3.08 -22.53 10.46
C SER A 339 -3.15 -21.00 10.41
N GLY A 340 -2.21 -20.40 9.69
CA GLY A 340 -2.28 -18.99 9.30
C GLY A 340 -3.36 -18.74 8.24
N ALA A 341 -3.87 -17.51 8.14
CA ALA A 341 -4.92 -17.15 7.21
C ALA A 341 -4.56 -17.51 5.76
N LEU A 342 -3.31 -17.27 5.32
CA LEU A 342 -2.88 -17.57 3.96
C LEU A 342 -2.91 -19.07 3.66
N GLU A 343 -2.56 -19.92 4.63
CA GLU A 343 -2.67 -21.38 4.52
C GLU A 343 -4.13 -21.83 4.41
N ARG A 344 -5.07 -21.17 5.11
CA ARG A 344 -6.51 -21.51 5.06
C ARG A 344 -7.13 -21.16 3.70
N PHE A 345 -6.75 -20.02 3.09
CA PHE A 345 -7.16 -19.71 1.72
C PHE A 345 -6.55 -20.68 0.71
N HIS A 346 -5.25 -20.99 0.84
CA HIS A 346 -4.59 -22.06 0.10
C HIS A 346 -5.35 -23.38 0.17
N ASN A 347 -5.78 -23.80 1.37
CA ASN A 347 -6.55 -25.04 1.56
C ASN A 347 -7.89 -25.01 0.80
N THR A 348 -8.56 -23.85 0.72
CA THR A 348 -9.79 -23.71 -0.08
C THR A 348 -9.51 -23.84 -1.58
N VAL A 349 -8.41 -23.29 -2.10
CA VAL A 349 -8.07 -23.44 -3.53
C VAL A 349 -7.75 -24.88 -3.90
N HIS A 350 -7.03 -25.61 -3.02
CA HIS A 350 -6.84 -27.05 -3.15
C HIS A 350 -8.16 -27.81 -3.17
N MET A 351 -9.09 -27.54 -2.24
CA MET A 351 -10.45 -28.13 -2.28
C MET A 351 -11.21 -27.78 -3.56
N TRP A 352 -11.09 -26.55 -4.07
CA TRP A 352 -11.79 -26.10 -5.27
C TRP A 352 -11.23 -26.74 -6.55
N VAL A 353 -9.91 -26.93 -6.66
CA VAL A 353 -9.31 -27.66 -7.81
C VAL A 353 -9.44 -29.18 -7.65
N GLY A 354 -9.41 -29.69 -6.43
CA GLY A 354 -9.55 -31.12 -6.12
C GLY A 354 -10.96 -31.63 -6.42
N ARG A 355 -11.07 -32.67 -7.24
CA ARG A 355 -12.35 -33.24 -7.66
C ARG A 355 -13.12 -33.82 -6.47
N HIS A 356 -14.41 -33.51 -6.39
CA HIS A 356 -15.30 -34.06 -5.36
C HIS A 356 -15.61 -35.55 -5.60
N LYS A 357 -16.08 -36.23 -4.54
CA LYS A 357 -16.65 -37.57 -4.62
C LYS A 357 -17.91 -37.56 -5.48
N ASN A 358 -17.86 -38.33 -6.57
CA ASN A 358 -19.00 -38.56 -7.45
C ASN A 358 -19.78 -39.81 -7.04
N GLU A 359 -20.76 -40.21 -7.85
CA GLU A 359 -21.56 -41.45 -7.67
C GLU A 359 -20.72 -42.74 -7.59
N LYS A 360 -19.48 -42.72 -8.07
CA LYS A 360 -18.53 -43.84 -8.02
C LYS A 360 -17.66 -43.81 -6.76
N ASN A 361 -17.84 -42.81 -5.90
CA ASN A 361 -17.06 -42.55 -4.68
C ASN A 361 -15.55 -42.41 -4.97
N ASP A 362 -15.21 -41.76 -6.10
CA ASP A 362 -13.82 -41.49 -6.48
C ASP A 362 -13.08 -40.77 -5.33
N PRO A 363 -11.89 -41.23 -4.90
CA PRO A 363 -11.17 -40.69 -3.75
C PRO A 363 -10.65 -39.27 -3.99
N TYR A 364 -10.57 -38.46 -2.93
CA TYR A 364 -9.88 -37.16 -2.98
C TYR A 364 -8.38 -37.41 -3.22
N ILE A 365 -7.87 -36.92 -4.34
CA ILE A 365 -6.49 -37.14 -4.80
C ILE A 365 -5.97 -35.90 -5.54
N ASP A 366 -4.67 -35.90 -5.80
CA ASP A 366 -3.91 -34.78 -6.35
C ASP A 366 -4.24 -33.51 -5.54
N MET A 367 -4.73 -32.42 -6.14
CA MET A 367 -5.04 -31.17 -5.40
C MET A 367 -6.05 -31.35 -4.25
N GLY A 368 -6.81 -32.45 -4.20
CA GLY A 368 -7.72 -32.78 -3.09
C GLY A 368 -7.07 -33.46 -1.87
N ASP A 369 -5.79 -33.85 -1.91
CA ASP A 369 -5.10 -34.55 -0.81
C ASP A 369 -3.60 -34.16 -0.78
N PHE A 370 -3.12 -33.65 0.37
CA PHE A 370 -1.74 -33.19 0.53
C PHE A 370 -0.67 -34.22 0.15
N SER A 371 -0.94 -35.52 0.29
CA SER A 371 0.00 -36.58 -0.09
C SER A 371 0.27 -36.66 -1.59
N THR A 372 -0.61 -36.07 -2.40
CA THR A 372 -0.55 -36.13 -3.87
C THR A 372 -0.66 -34.77 -4.57
N ALA A 373 -0.99 -33.68 -3.88
CA ALA A 373 -1.19 -32.35 -4.47
C ALA A 373 -0.09 -31.91 -5.45
N ALA A 374 1.18 -32.09 -5.10
CA ALA A 374 2.31 -31.72 -5.95
C ALA A 374 2.48 -32.55 -7.25
N LYS A 375 1.62 -33.55 -7.50
CA LYS A 375 1.52 -34.25 -8.79
C LYS A 375 0.73 -33.45 -9.83
N ASP A 376 -0.05 -32.45 -9.44
CA ASP A 376 -0.69 -31.56 -10.40
C ASP A 376 0.23 -30.39 -10.76
N MET A 377 0.42 -30.10 -12.06
CA MET A 377 1.28 -28.99 -12.49
C MET A 377 0.71 -27.62 -12.08
N LEU A 378 -0.60 -27.54 -11.81
CA LEU A 378 -1.24 -26.34 -11.28
C LEU A 378 -0.78 -26.04 -9.84
N PHE A 379 -0.36 -27.05 -9.05
CA PHE A 379 0.18 -26.89 -7.69
C PHE A 379 1.24 -25.78 -7.64
N TYR A 380 2.23 -25.86 -8.53
CA TYR A 380 3.36 -24.94 -8.56
C TYR A 380 2.94 -23.52 -8.97
N GLY A 381 1.93 -23.38 -9.83
CA GLY A 381 1.33 -22.09 -10.18
C GLY A 381 0.49 -21.49 -9.04
N HIS A 382 -0.26 -22.32 -8.30
CA HIS A 382 -1.00 -21.91 -7.11
C HIS A 382 -0.03 -21.45 -6.00
N HIS A 383 0.97 -22.27 -5.68
CA HIS A 383 1.99 -21.98 -4.67
C HIS A 383 2.90 -20.81 -5.05
N ALA A 384 3.20 -20.60 -6.34
CA ALA A 384 3.91 -19.40 -6.78
C ALA A 384 3.13 -18.11 -6.45
N ASN A 385 1.80 -18.17 -6.35
CA ASN A 385 1.00 -17.04 -5.88
C ASN A 385 0.87 -16.97 -4.34
N VAL A 386 0.87 -18.10 -3.63
CA VAL A 386 1.03 -18.11 -2.16
C VAL A 386 2.35 -17.45 -1.77
N ASP A 387 3.43 -17.76 -2.49
CA ASP A 387 4.75 -17.16 -2.35
C ASP A 387 4.78 -15.66 -2.73
N ARG A 388 4.00 -15.26 -3.74
CA ARG A 388 3.80 -13.83 -4.11
C ARG A 388 3.07 -13.07 -2.99
N LEU A 389 1.99 -13.64 -2.47
CA LEU A 389 1.22 -13.07 -1.36
C LEU A 389 2.08 -12.97 -0.10
N TRP A 390 3.00 -13.90 0.13
CA TRP A 390 3.99 -13.70 1.20
C TRP A 390 4.93 -12.52 0.89
N ASP A 391 5.51 -12.41 -0.30
CA ASP A 391 6.44 -11.30 -0.61
C ASP A 391 5.78 -9.91 -0.61
N LEU A 392 4.52 -9.84 -1.04
CA LEU A 392 3.66 -8.66 -0.90
C LEU A 392 3.44 -8.31 0.57
N TYR A 393 2.96 -9.26 1.38
CA TYR A 393 2.78 -9.10 2.83
C TYR A 393 4.04 -8.57 3.54
N ARG A 394 5.21 -9.13 3.21
CA ARG A 394 6.50 -8.68 3.73
C ARG A 394 6.82 -7.26 3.28
N THR A 395 6.50 -6.90 2.04
CA THR A 395 6.66 -5.54 1.52
C THR A 395 5.74 -4.53 2.23
N TYR A 396 4.46 -4.86 2.47
CA TYR A 396 3.54 -4.00 3.23
C TYR A 396 3.96 -3.85 4.71
N ARG A 397 4.59 -4.86 5.31
CA ARG A 397 5.21 -4.76 6.66
C ARG A 397 6.53 -3.97 6.68
N GLY A 398 6.94 -3.37 5.57
CA GLY A 398 8.20 -2.62 5.46
C GLY A 398 9.44 -3.51 5.53
N LYS A 399 9.32 -4.77 5.07
CA LYS A 399 10.34 -5.83 5.07
C LYS A 399 10.92 -6.16 6.46
N LYS A 400 10.20 -5.83 7.54
CA LYS A 400 10.50 -6.26 8.91
C LYS A 400 10.39 -7.78 9.02
N VAL A 401 11.39 -8.46 9.60
CA VAL A 401 11.34 -9.91 9.85
C VAL A 401 10.05 -10.31 10.58
N GLU A 402 9.45 -11.42 10.16
CA GLU A 402 8.16 -11.93 10.65
C GLU A 402 8.31 -12.45 12.09
N PHE A 403 9.25 -13.37 12.29
CA PHE A 403 9.61 -13.91 13.60
C PHE A 403 11.10 -13.72 13.85
N ASN A 404 11.47 -12.82 14.77
CA ASN A 404 12.84 -12.71 15.25
C ASN A 404 13.15 -13.81 16.28
N ASN A 405 13.07 -15.07 15.82
CA ASN A 405 13.27 -16.27 16.61
C ASN A 405 14.27 -17.20 15.90
N ASN A 406 15.30 -17.64 16.62
CA ASN A 406 16.34 -18.54 16.11
C ASN A 406 15.79 -19.90 15.66
N ASP A 407 14.74 -20.42 16.31
CA ASP A 407 14.13 -21.72 16.00
C ASP A 407 13.43 -21.70 14.64
N TRP A 408 12.84 -20.55 14.28
CA TRP A 408 12.30 -20.31 12.94
C TRP A 408 13.41 -20.01 11.93
N LEU A 409 14.23 -18.98 12.19
CA LEU A 409 15.26 -18.49 11.25
C LEU A 409 16.30 -19.54 10.86
N ASN A 410 16.61 -20.48 11.75
CA ASN A 410 17.57 -21.55 11.51
C ASN A 410 16.91 -22.93 11.38
N ALA A 411 15.58 -23.03 11.18
CA ALA A 411 14.99 -24.30 10.75
C ALA A 411 15.59 -24.71 9.39
N GLU A 412 15.78 -26.01 9.19
CA GLU A 412 16.63 -26.59 8.16
C GLU A 412 15.89 -27.61 7.30
N PHE A 413 16.03 -27.49 5.98
CA PHE A 413 15.41 -28.39 5.02
C PHE A 413 16.43 -28.88 3.98
N ILE A 414 16.08 -29.94 3.27
CA ILE A 414 16.83 -30.48 2.13
C ILE A 414 15.96 -30.60 0.87
N PHE A 415 16.56 -30.25 -0.26
CA PHE A 415 15.99 -30.33 -1.61
C PHE A 415 17.07 -30.81 -2.61
N TYR A 416 16.71 -30.96 -3.88
CA TYR A 416 17.65 -31.29 -4.96
C TYR A 416 17.79 -30.11 -5.90
N ASP A 417 19.01 -29.75 -6.29
CA ASP A 417 19.26 -28.58 -7.14
C ASP A 417 19.35 -28.91 -8.63
N GLU A 418 19.55 -27.88 -9.46
CA GLU A 418 19.80 -28.00 -10.89
C GLU A 418 21.19 -28.61 -11.24
N ASN A 419 21.87 -29.22 -10.28
CA ASN A 419 23.12 -29.97 -10.44
C ASN A 419 23.02 -31.40 -9.83
N LYS A 420 21.81 -31.84 -9.45
CA LYS A 420 21.49 -33.15 -8.81
C LYS A 420 22.16 -33.37 -7.45
N GLN A 421 22.52 -32.29 -6.75
CA GLN A 421 23.09 -32.34 -5.40
C GLN A 421 21.99 -32.25 -4.35
N VAL A 422 22.18 -32.90 -3.20
CA VAL A 422 21.27 -32.74 -2.05
C VAL A 422 21.68 -31.48 -1.29
N VAL A 423 20.87 -30.43 -1.40
CA VAL A 423 21.20 -29.10 -0.88
C VAL A 423 20.47 -28.83 0.43
N LYS A 424 21.25 -28.55 1.49
CA LYS A 424 20.78 -28.01 2.77
C LYS A 424 20.50 -26.51 2.64
N VAL A 425 19.35 -26.10 3.13
CA VAL A 425 18.88 -24.71 3.20
C VAL A 425 18.34 -24.34 4.58
N ASN A 426 18.27 -23.05 4.88
CA ASN A 426 17.70 -22.51 6.12
C ASN A 426 16.60 -21.46 5.82
N VAL A 427 15.73 -21.17 6.79
CA VAL A 427 14.63 -20.20 6.64
C VAL A 427 15.11 -18.76 6.45
N LYS A 428 16.12 -18.30 7.20
CA LYS A 428 16.66 -16.93 7.11
C LYS A 428 17.07 -16.51 5.69
N ASP A 429 17.53 -17.46 4.89
CA ASP A 429 18.02 -17.23 3.53
C ASP A 429 16.86 -17.11 2.50
N THR A 430 15.62 -17.38 2.92
CA THR A 430 14.39 -17.16 2.13
C THR A 430 13.85 -15.71 2.16
N LEU A 431 14.42 -14.87 3.02
CA LEU A 431 13.89 -13.56 3.38
C LEU A 431 14.13 -12.46 2.33
N SER A 432 14.73 -12.79 1.19
CA SER A 432 14.85 -11.94 0.01
C SER A 432 14.69 -12.77 -1.27
N THR A 433 13.58 -12.56 -2.00
CA THR A 433 13.33 -13.14 -3.33
C THR A 433 14.44 -12.75 -4.32
N HIS A 434 14.90 -11.50 -4.24
CA HIS A 434 16.01 -10.96 -5.00
C HIS A 434 17.34 -11.72 -4.75
N ASP A 435 17.62 -12.14 -3.51
CA ASP A 435 18.86 -12.86 -3.17
C ASP A 435 18.80 -14.34 -3.60
N LEU A 436 17.57 -14.86 -3.82
CA LEU A 436 17.28 -16.10 -4.53
C LEU A 436 17.28 -15.90 -6.07
N GLY A 437 17.57 -14.69 -6.56
CA GLY A 437 17.67 -14.37 -7.99
C GLY A 437 16.33 -14.45 -8.74
N TYR A 438 15.20 -14.19 -8.08
CA TYR A 438 13.90 -14.04 -8.76
C TYR A 438 13.09 -12.85 -8.21
N THR A 439 12.07 -12.47 -8.96
CA THR A 439 11.06 -11.48 -8.57
C THR A 439 9.72 -11.80 -9.23
N TYR A 440 8.69 -11.03 -8.91
CA TYR A 440 7.37 -11.10 -9.54
C TYR A 440 7.21 -9.98 -10.55
N LYS A 441 6.44 -10.25 -11.62
CA LYS A 441 5.83 -9.19 -12.42
C LYS A 441 4.85 -8.43 -11.53
N ASP A 442 5.00 -7.11 -11.49
CA ASP A 442 4.08 -6.24 -10.77
C ASP A 442 2.68 -6.27 -11.44
N VAL A 443 1.63 -6.34 -10.61
CA VAL A 443 0.23 -6.47 -11.04
C VAL A 443 -0.72 -5.86 -10.00
N PRO A 444 -1.86 -5.27 -10.43
CA PRO A 444 -2.83 -4.66 -9.52
C PRO A 444 -3.31 -5.61 -8.42
N THR A 445 -3.36 -5.10 -7.18
CA THR A 445 -3.84 -5.80 -5.98
C THR A 445 -5.13 -5.14 -5.46
N PRO A 446 -6.30 -5.34 -6.13
CA PRO A 446 -7.52 -4.55 -5.87
C PRO A 446 -8.07 -4.64 -4.44
N TRP A 447 -7.65 -5.62 -3.65
CA TRP A 447 -7.98 -5.77 -2.22
C TRP A 447 -7.15 -4.85 -1.30
N MET A 448 -5.96 -4.42 -1.71
CA MET A 448 -5.11 -3.45 -0.99
C MET A 448 -5.46 -1.99 -1.27
N GLN A 449 -6.55 -1.75 -2.00
CA GLN A 449 -7.00 -0.42 -2.41
C GLN A 449 -7.17 0.58 -1.26
N ARG A 450 -7.07 1.85 -1.65
CA ARG A 450 -7.03 3.02 -0.76
C ARG A 450 -8.32 3.19 0.05
N ALA A 451 -9.43 2.61 -0.40
CA ALA A 451 -10.56 2.26 0.45
C ALA A 451 -10.61 0.73 0.54
N PRO A 452 -10.80 0.14 1.74
CA PRO A 452 -10.87 -1.31 1.84
C PRO A 452 -12.16 -1.81 1.17
N PRO A 453 -12.12 -2.91 0.40
CA PRO A 453 -13.33 -3.55 -0.09
C PRO A 453 -14.27 -3.88 1.07
N LYS A 454 -15.58 -3.76 0.82
CA LYS A 454 -16.61 -3.85 1.87
C LYS A 454 -17.35 -5.16 1.78
N ARG A 455 -17.66 -5.69 2.96
CA ARG A 455 -18.52 -6.87 3.13
C ARG A 455 -19.85 -6.58 2.42
N PRO A 456 -20.31 -7.44 1.51
CA PRO A 456 -21.65 -7.35 0.95
C PRO A 456 -22.69 -7.21 2.08
N ALA A 457 -23.67 -6.33 1.89
CA ALA A 457 -24.70 -6.13 2.89
C ALA A 457 -25.47 -7.45 3.12
N ALA A 458 -25.58 -7.88 4.38
CA ALA A 458 -26.30 -9.09 4.72
C ALA A 458 -27.75 -9.00 4.22
N LYS A 459 -28.15 -9.93 3.34
CA LYS A 459 -29.50 -9.97 2.77
C LYS A 459 -30.49 -10.25 3.92
N PRO A 460 -31.45 -9.35 4.21
CA PRO A 460 -32.34 -9.54 5.34
C PRO A 460 -33.30 -10.71 5.05
N ARG A 461 -33.24 -11.78 5.85
CA ARG A 461 -34.16 -12.92 5.69
C ARG A 461 -35.59 -12.49 6.01
N SER A 462 -36.50 -12.76 5.07
CA SER A 462 -37.94 -12.61 5.26
C SER A 462 -38.44 -13.67 6.26
N GLY A 463 -38.51 -13.31 7.54
CA GLY A 463 -38.86 -14.23 8.62
C GLY A 463 -39.25 -13.50 9.90
N SER A 464 -39.92 -14.23 10.80
CA SER A 464 -40.40 -13.69 12.09
C SER A 464 -39.25 -13.19 12.97
N PHE A 465 -39.53 -12.18 13.82
CA PHE A 465 -38.61 -11.63 14.83
C PHE A 465 -38.38 -12.61 16.01
N SER A 466 -37.98 -13.85 15.69
CA SER A 466 -37.70 -14.90 16.66
C SER A 466 -36.30 -14.73 17.25
N MET A 467 -36.24 -14.21 18.46
CA MET A 467 -34.99 -14.06 19.21
C MET A 467 -34.56 -15.41 19.79
N VAL A 468 -33.40 -15.92 19.37
CA VAL A 468 -32.90 -17.23 19.82
C VAL A 468 -32.15 -17.05 21.15
N PRO A 469 -32.48 -17.76 22.24
CA PRO A 469 -31.71 -17.72 23.47
C PRO A 469 -30.35 -18.40 23.26
N VAL A 470 -29.26 -17.73 23.63
CA VAL A 470 -27.89 -18.24 23.47
C VAL A 470 -27.20 -18.27 24.83
N THR A 471 -26.56 -19.39 25.15
CA THR A 471 -25.78 -19.59 26.36
C THR A 471 -24.30 -19.29 26.13
N GLU A 472 -23.52 -19.10 27.19
CA GLU A 472 -22.07 -19.26 27.06
C GLU A 472 -21.74 -20.69 26.65
N PHE A 473 -20.59 -20.88 26.00
CA PHE A 473 -20.26 -22.14 25.34
C PHE A 473 -20.48 -23.34 26.28
N GLY A 474 -19.85 -23.33 27.47
CA GLY A 474 -20.20 -24.22 28.60
C GLY A 474 -19.05 -25.12 29.06
N THR A 475 -19.28 -26.44 29.13
CA THR A 475 -18.18 -27.40 29.26
C THR A 475 -18.21 -28.60 28.30
N GLU A 476 -19.24 -29.42 28.21
CA GLU A 476 -19.06 -30.66 27.41
C GLU A 476 -18.91 -30.38 25.91
N PRO A 477 -18.06 -31.11 25.15
CA PRO A 477 -18.07 -31.11 23.69
C PRO A 477 -19.49 -31.26 23.12
N ARG A 478 -20.04 -30.24 22.44
CA ARG A 478 -21.23 -30.35 21.58
C ARG A 478 -20.74 -30.48 20.13
N SER A 479 -21.55 -31.14 19.33
CA SER A 479 -21.30 -31.49 17.94
C SER A 479 -21.58 -30.32 16.99
N LEU A 480 -20.82 -30.21 15.89
CA LEU A 480 -21.17 -29.40 14.72
C LEU A 480 -21.90 -30.24 13.64
N VAL A 481 -22.06 -31.55 13.86
CA VAL A 481 -22.77 -32.47 12.95
C VAL A 481 -24.30 -32.31 13.03
N GLU A 482 -24.78 -31.81 14.17
CA GLU A 482 -26.21 -31.50 14.40
C GLU A 482 -26.59 -30.11 13.84
N GLY A 483 -25.63 -29.18 13.73
CA GLY A 483 -25.85 -27.89 13.08
C GLY A 483 -24.87 -26.76 13.46
N PRO A 484 -25.23 -25.51 13.10
CA PRO A 484 -24.51 -24.29 13.42
C PRO A 484 -24.39 -23.89 14.92
N ILE A 485 -23.29 -24.25 15.60
CA ILE A 485 -22.92 -23.73 16.93
C ILE A 485 -23.22 -22.22 17.07
N ARG A 486 -24.08 -21.78 18.02
CA ARG A 486 -24.13 -20.40 18.53
C ARG A 486 -23.68 -20.35 19.99
N ALA A 487 -22.86 -19.37 20.35
CA ALA A 487 -22.30 -19.20 21.69
C ALA A 487 -22.13 -17.73 22.09
N LEU A 488 -22.39 -17.41 23.36
CA LEU A 488 -21.95 -16.13 23.96
C LEU A 488 -20.49 -16.22 24.39
N VAL A 489 -19.68 -15.27 23.92
CA VAL A 489 -18.24 -15.20 24.21
C VAL A 489 -17.93 -13.85 24.87
N PRO A 490 -17.36 -13.81 26.09
CA PRO A 490 -16.95 -12.56 26.72
C PRO A 490 -15.69 -11.99 26.06
N ARG A 491 -15.65 -10.67 25.90
CA ARG A 491 -14.47 -9.93 25.41
C ARG A 491 -13.54 -9.54 26.57
N PRO A 492 -12.21 -9.50 26.37
CA PRO A 492 -11.26 -9.20 27.44
C PRO A 492 -11.19 -7.70 27.77
N LYS A 493 -11.55 -6.84 26.81
CA LYS A 493 -11.53 -5.37 26.91
C LYS A 493 -12.54 -4.79 25.93
N THR A 494 -13.14 -3.65 26.27
CA THR A 494 -14.01 -2.85 25.40
C THR A 494 -13.45 -1.43 25.27
N GLY A 495 -13.90 -0.67 24.25
CA GLY A 495 -13.52 0.74 24.09
C GLY A 495 -12.01 0.98 23.93
N ARG A 496 -11.33 0.12 23.16
CA ARG A 496 -9.88 0.21 22.91
C ARG A 496 -9.53 1.48 22.13
N SER A 497 -8.39 2.09 22.45
CA SER A 497 -7.90 3.26 21.72
C SER A 497 -7.44 2.88 20.30
N GLN A 498 -7.39 3.86 19.38
CA GLN A 498 -6.90 3.63 18.02
C GLN A 498 -5.46 3.08 18.01
N GLU A 499 -4.61 3.61 18.89
CA GLU A 499 -3.22 3.19 19.07
C GLU A 499 -3.13 1.73 19.57
N GLU A 500 -3.98 1.35 20.54
CA GLU A 500 -4.06 -0.04 21.00
C GLU A 500 -4.50 -1.02 19.90
N LYS A 501 -5.36 -0.59 18.97
CA LYS A 501 -5.81 -1.40 17.83
C LYS A 501 -4.77 -1.51 16.71
N GLU A 502 -3.95 -0.47 16.55
CA GLU A 502 -2.85 -0.44 15.57
C GLU A 502 -1.66 -1.31 16.02
N ASP A 503 -1.41 -1.41 17.33
CA ASP A 503 -0.36 -2.27 17.92
C ASP A 503 -0.77 -3.75 18.12
N GLU A 504 -2.03 -4.04 18.46
CA GLU A 504 -2.46 -5.41 18.84
C GLU A 504 -3.80 -5.83 18.24
N ASN A 505 -3.90 -7.07 17.75
CA ASN A 505 -5.19 -7.63 17.36
C ASN A 505 -6.05 -8.07 18.55
N GLU A 506 -7.36 -7.85 18.42
CA GLU A 506 -8.35 -8.66 19.11
C GLU A 506 -8.49 -10.00 18.38
N VAL A 507 -8.40 -11.13 19.09
CA VAL A 507 -8.24 -12.48 18.51
C VAL A 507 -9.24 -13.46 19.11
N LEU A 508 -10.20 -13.91 18.29
CA LEU A 508 -11.08 -15.03 18.64
C LEU A 508 -10.33 -16.35 18.44
N VAL A 509 -10.48 -17.27 19.40
CA VAL A 509 -9.91 -18.62 19.34
C VAL A 509 -11.02 -19.66 19.40
N VAL A 510 -11.06 -20.54 18.40
CA VAL A 510 -11.77 -21.83 18.46
C VAL A 510 -10.74 -22.92 18.71
N ASP A 511 -10.96 -23.72 19.75
CA ASP A 511 -10.01 -24.70 20.30
C ASP A 511 -10.68 -26.08 20.42
N GLY A 512 -9.87 -27.13 20.55
CA GLY A 512 -10.34 -28.49 20.69
C GLY A 512 -11.06 -29.04 19.46
N ILE A 513 -10.73 -28.52 18.26
CA ILE A 513 -11.36 -28.92 16.99
C ILE A 513 -10.96 -30.35 16.68
N GLU A 514 -11.88 -31.27 16.90
CA GLU A 514 -11.71 -32.71 16.76
C GLU A 514 -12.48 -33.17 15.51
N VAL A 515 -11.72 -33.57 14.49
CA VAL A 515 -12.24 -34.04 13.20
C VAL A 515 -12.61 -35.52 13.32
N LEU A 516 -13.84 -35.86 12.94
CA LEU A 516 -14.48 -37.15 13.22
C LEU A 516 -14.49 -38.11 12.02
N ASP A 517 -14.30 -37.60 10.80
CA ASP A 517 -14.14 -38.36 9.57
C ASP A 517 -12.83 -38.01 8.86
N GLU A 518 -12.30 -38.95 8.07
CA GLU A 518 -10.98 -38.78 7.43
C GLU A 518 -11.04 -37.94 6.13
N GLY A 519 -12.06 -37.08 6.00
CA GLY A 519 -12.35 -36.28 4.80
C GLY A 519 -11.84 -34.83 4.85
N PRO A 520 -12.20 -34.02 3.84
CA PRO A 520 -12.05 -32.58 3.91
C PRO A 520 -13.00 -32.00 4.95
N VAL A 521 -12.57 -30.96 5.65
CA VAL A 521 -13.36 -30.31 6.70
C VAL A 521 -13.40 -28.81 6.49
N ARG A 522 -14.60 -28.23 6.49
CA ARG A 522 -14.80 -26.78 6.56
C ARG A 522 -15.95 -26.42 7.51
N PHE A 523 -15.72 -25.37 8.30
CA PHE A 523 -16.79 -24.60 8.93
C PHE A 523 -16.45 -23.10 8.91
N ASP A 524 -17.48 -22.27 8.74
CA ASP A 524 -17.36 -20.81 8.76
C ASP A 524 -17.62 -20.25 10.16
N VAL A 525 -17.05 -19.09 10.47
CA VAL A 525 -17.27 -18.37 11.74
C VAL A 525 -17.87 -17.00 11.47
N PHE A 526 -18.95 -16.67 12.16
CA PHE A 526 -19.64 -15.37 12.12
C PHE A 526 -19.71 -14.75 13.52
N ILE A 527 -19.79 -13.42 13.57
CA ILE A 527 -19.87 -12.65 14.83
C ILE A 527 -20.99 -11.62 14.75
N ALA A 528 -21.80 -11.55 15.81
CA ALA A 528 -22.87 -10.56 16.00
C ALA A 528 -22.84 -9.94 17.41
N THR A 529 -23.52 -8.81 17.58
CA THR A 529 -23.79 -8.22 18.90
C THR A 529 -25.00 -8.88 19.58
N PRO A 530 -24.91 -9.31 20.85
CA PRO A 530 -26.03 -9.94 21.56
C PRO A 530 -27.06 -8.92 22.08
N PHE A 531 -28.31 -9.34 22.14
CA PHE A 531 -29.41 -8.64 22.82
C PHE A 531 -29.62 -9.28 24.19
N GLY A 532 -28.79 -8.91 25.17
CA GLY A 532 -28.77 -9.57 26.48
C GLY A 532 -28.25 -11.02 26.37
N THR A 533 -29.11 -12.00 26.62
CA THR A 533 -28.81 -13.44 26.43
C THR A 533 -29.42 -14.03 25.15
N PHE A 534 -29.76 -13.18 24.18
CA PHE A 534 -30.38 -13.60 22.92
C PHE A 534 -29.55 -13.15 21.70
N ALA A 535 -29.62 -13.93 20.64
CA ALA A 535 -29.12 -13.59 19.31
C ALA A 535 -30.29 -13.20 18.39
N GLY A 536 -30.00 -12.37 17.39
CA GLY A 536 -30.91 -12.14 16.27
C GLY A 536 -31.07 -13.39 15.39
N PRO A 537 -32.01 -13.38 14.42
CA PRO A 537 -32.15 -14.49 13.48
C PRO A 537 -30.91 -14.64 12.57
N ASP A 538 -30.21 -13.54 12.26
CA ASP A 538 -28.96 -13.51 11.52
C ASP A 538 -27.77 -14.02 12.36
N TYR A 539 -26.72 -14.47 11.66
CA TYR A 539 -25.46 -14.91 12.29
C TYR A 539 -24.45 -13.78 12.51
N GLY A 540 -24.73 -12.57 11.98
CA GLY A 540 -23.80 -11.45 11.93
C GLY A 540 -22.83 -11.50 10.74
N LEU A 541 -21.64 -10.90 10.90
CA LEU A 541 -20.65 -10.76 9.83
C LEU A 541 -19.58 -11.87 9.89
N PRO A 542 -19.06 -12.35 8.74
CA PRO A 542 -18.07 -13.42 8.70
C PRO A 542 -16.71 -12.96 9.24
N ALA A 543 -16.12 -13.77 10.12
CA ALA A 543 -14.79 -13.60 10.71
C ALA A 543 -13.70 -14.46 10.05
N GLY A 544 -14.10 -15.44 9.23
CA GLY A 544 -13.21 -16.41 8.56
C GLY A 544 -13.61 -17.86 8.90
N SER A 545 -12.85 -18.82 8.38
CA SER A 545 -13.24 -20.23 8.41
C SER A 545 -12.09 -21.15 8.83
N PHE A 546 -12.44 -22.30 9.41
CA PHE A 546 -11.53 -23.45 9.51
C PHE A 546 -11.62 -24.24 8.19
N VAL A 547 -10.47 -24.59 7.61
CA VAL A 547 -10.39 -25.37 6.36
C VAL A 547 -9.22 -26.36 6.48
N LYS A 548 -9.51 -27.66 6.52
CA LYS A 548 -8.51 -28.75 6.61
C LYS A 548 -8.73 -29.74 5.48
N LEU A 549 -7.66 -30.00 4.70
CA LEU A 549 -7.65 -31.02 3.65
C LEU A 549 -7.40 -32.43 4.22
N PRO A 550 -7.84 -33.49 3.52
CA PRO A 550 -7.48 -34.86 3.86
C PRO A 550 -5.96 -35.06 3.93
N HIS A 551 -5.51 -35.61 5.06
CA HIS A 551 -4.18 -36.19 5.25
C HIS A 551 -4.20 -37.08 6.49
N ARG A 552 -3.28 -38.04 6.55
CA ARG A 552 -3.22 -39.03 7.63
C ARG A 552 -1.77 -39.40 7.93
N HIS A 553 -1.44 -39.58 9.20
CA HIS A 553 -0.19 -40.20 9.64
C HIS A 553 -0.49 -41.63 10.13
N LYS A 554 0.44 -42.57 9.91
CA LYS A 554 0.28 -43.98 10.30
C LYS A 554 0.07 -44.17 11.79
N GLU A 555 0.77 -43.39 12.60
CA GLU A 555 0.66 -43.36 14.07
C GLU A 555 -0.60 -42.58 14.46
N GLY A 556 -1.74 -43.30 14.46
CA GLY A 556 -3.07 -42.75 14.67
C GLY A 556 -3.34 -42.27 16.10
N HIS A 557 -2.86 -41.07 16.44
CA HIS A 557 -3.19 -40.38 17.69
C HIS A 557 -4.66 -39.94 17.72
N LYS A 558 -5.54 -40.82 18.23
CA LYS A 558 -7.02 -40.65 18.33
C LYS A 558 -7.52 -39.52 19.25
N ASN A 559 -6.75 -38.45 19.46
CA ASN A 559 -7.08 -37.33 20.34
C ASN A 559 -6.56 -35.97 19.84
N ARG A 560 -6.12 -35.85 18.58
CA ARG A 560 -5.63 -34.58 18.00
C ARG A 560 -6.73 -33.53 17.94
N LYS A 561 -6.36 -32.29 18.25
CA LYS A 561 -7.27 -31.17 18.51
C LYS A 561 -6.68 -29.88 17.95
N ALA A 562 -7.08 -29.59 16.71
CA ALA A 562 -6.66 -28.41 15.97
C ALA A 562 -7.26 -27.12 16.55
N LYS A 563 -6.73 -25.98 16.11
CA LYS A 563 -7.19 -24.65 16.53
C LYS A 563 -7.46 -23.73 15.33
N LEU A 564 -8.24 -22.70 15.58
CA LEU A 564 -8.45 -21.59 14.65
C LEU A 564 -8.30 -20.26 15.40
N LYS A 565 -7.30 -19.46 15.01
CA LYS A 565 -7.16 -18.05 15.42
C LYS A 565 -7.69 -17.12 14.32
N LEU A 566 -8.58 -16.20 14.69
CA LEU A 566 -9.15 -15.17 13.81
C LEU A 566 -8.91 -13.78 14.41
N GLY A 567 -8.28 -12.87 13.66
CA GLY A 567 -8.16 -11.46 14.05
C GLY A 567 -9.46 -10.71 13.76
N ILE A 568 -10.13 -10.23 14.80
CA ILE A 568 -11.49 -9.67 14.72
C ILE A 568 -11.55 -8.15 14.93
N THR A 569 -10.41 -7.48 15.15
CA THR A 569 -10.31 -6.04 15.45
C THR A 569 -11.15 -5.17 14.50
N ARG A 570 -10.94 -5.30 13.18
CA ARG A 570 -11.70 -4.55 12.17
C ARG A 570 -13.16 -5.01 12.07
N LEU A 571 -13.45 -6.29 12.31
CA LEU A 571 -14.81 -6.81 12.28
C LEU A 571 -15.68 -6.20 13.40
N LEU A 572 -15.08 -5.89 14.56
CA LEU A 572 -15.75 -5.20 15.66
C LEU A 572 -16.10 -3.75 15.30
N GLU A 573 -15.31 -3.10 14.44
CA GLU A 573 -15.61 -1.78 13.88
C GLU A 573 -16.73 -1.87 12.83
N ASP A 574 -16.64 -2.83 11.90
CA ASP A 574 -17.69 -3.13 10.91
C ASP A 574 -19.06 -3.39 11.60
N LEU A 575 -19.06 -4.15 12.71
CA LEU A 575 -20.22 -4.45 13.55
C LEU A 575 -20.65 -3.32 14.49
N LYS A 576 -19.83 -2.28 14.68
CA LYS A 576 -19.97 -1.26 15.74
C LYS A 576 -20.02 -1.87 17.16
N ALA A 577 -19.42 -3.05 17.34
CA ALA A 577 -19.42 -3.85 18.56
C ALA A 577 -18.40 -3.41 19.62
N GLU A 578 -17.64 -2.34 19.38
CA GLU A 578 -16.57 -1.80 20.23
C GLU A 578 -16.86 -1.76 21.74
N ASN A 579 -18.09 -1.38 22.10
CA ASN A 579 -18.53 -1.24 23.50
C ASN A 579 -19.28 -2.47 24.04
N ALA A 580 -19.58 -3.47 23.20
CA ALA A 580 -20.24 -4.71 23.63
C ALA A 580 -19.28 -5.54 24.50
N GLN A 581 -19.75 -6.00 25.66
CA GLN A 581 -18.96 -6.81 26.61
C GLN A 581 -18.90 -8.29 26.23
N LYS A 582 -19.90 -8.77 25.48
CA LYS A 582 -19.96 -10.13 24.93
C LYS A 582 -20.30 -10.05 23.45
N LEU A 583 -19.94 -11.10 22.72
CA LEU A 583 -20.30 -11.34 21.32
C LEU A 583 -21.16 -12.59 21.23
N VAL A 584 -22.03 -12.66 20.23
CA VAL A 584 -22.50 -13.95 19.71
C VAL A 584 -21.48 -14.40 18.69
N VAL A 585 -20.91 -15.59 18.88
CA VAL A 585 -20.11 -16.27 17.86
C VAL A 585 -20.95 -17.42 17.32
N THR A 586 -21.07 -17.49 16.00
CA THR A 586 -21.67 -18.65 15.31
C THR A 586 -20.59 -19.41 14.56
N LEU A 587 -20.52 -20.73 14.68
CA LEU A 587 -19.82 -21.61 13.75
C LEU A 587 -20.86 -22.30 12.86
N VAL A 588 -20.66 -22.36 11.54
CA VAL A 588 -21.59 -22.97 10.58
C VAL A 588 -20.89 -24.14 9.89
N PRO A 589 -21.34 -25.40 10.02
CA PRO A 589 -20.78 -26.52 9.26
C PRO A 589 -20.94 -26.29 7.76
N ARG A 590 -19.93 -26.70 7.01
CA ARG A 590 -19.98 -26.72 5.54
C ARG A 590 -19.71 -28.12 5.00
N THR A 591 -18.58 -28.72 5.37
CA THR A 591 -18.17 -30.06 4.92
C THR A 591 -17.45 -30.79 6.04
N GLY A 592 -17.62 -32.11 6.14
CA GLY A 592 -16.97 -32.98 7.12
C GLY A 592 -17.55 -32.85 8.53
N LYS A 593 -17.13 -33.74 9.44
CA LYS A 593 -17.73 -33.88 10.78
C LYS A 593 -16.76 -33.43 11.87
N VAL A 594 -17.25 -32.58 12.78
CA VAL A 594 -16.42 -31.88 13.76
C VAL A 594 -17.10 -31.84 15.13
N ASN A 595 -16.35 -32.16 16.18
CA ASN A 595 -16.62 -31.72 17.54
C ASN A 595 -15.73 -30.50 17.85
N VAL A 596 -16.25 -29.54 18.60
CA VAL A 596 -15.49 -28.35 19.05
C VAL A 596 -15.29 -28.44 20.55
N GLY A 597 -14.12 -28.02 21.07
CA GLY A 597 -13.75 -28.15 22.49
C GLY A 597 -13.74 -26.84 23.27
N GLY A 598 -13.65 -25.68 22.60
CA GLY A 598 -13.71 -24.36 23.21
C GLY A 598 -13.91 -23.24 22.18
N ILE A 599 -14.59 -22.17 22.56
CA ILE A 599 -14.61 -20.87 21.85
C ILE A 599 -14.37 -19.85 22.95
N HIS A 600 -13.27 -19.11 22.86
CA HIS A 600 -12.87 -18.18 23.90
C HIS A 600 -12.08 -17.01 23.33
N HIS A 601 -11.94 -15.97 24.16
CA HIS A 601 -11.04 -14.86 23.87
C HIS A 601 -9.88 -14.86 24.88
N PRO A 602 -8.61 -15.12 24.46
CA PRO A 602 -7.46 -14.97 25.34
C PRO A 602 -7.27 -13.49 25.74
N ALA A 603 -6.79 -13.24 26.94
CA ALA A 603 -6.58 -11.88 27.43
C ALA A 603 -5.31 -11.26 26.78
N VAL A 604 -5.54 -10.34 25.83
CA VAL A 604 -4.55 -9.40 25.25
C VAL A 604 -3.34 -10.07 24.56
N TYR A 605 -3.34 -10.11 23.22
CA TYR A 605 -2.30 -10.79 22.45
C TYR A 605 -1.05 -9.92 22.22
N THR A 606 -0.35 -9.60 23.31
CA THR A 606 0.97 -8.94 23.24
C THR A 606 1.92 -9.76 22.37
N GLY A 607 2.45 -9.18 21.28
CA GLY A 607 3.42 -9.81 20.38
C GLY A 607 4.80 -10.13 21.00
N ARG A 608 4.90 -10.13 22.33
CA ARG A 608 6.03 -10.57 23.14
C ARG A 608 5.46 -11.47 24.24
N ARG A 609 6.07 -12.66 24.45
CA ARG A 609 5.67 -13.62 25.50
C ARG A 609 5.48 -12.97 26.88
N THR A 610 4.23 -12.76 27.29
CA THR A 610 3.84 -12.57 28.69
C THR A 610 3.72 -13.94 29.37
N LYS A 611 3.95 -14.01 30.69
CA LYS A 611 3.96 -15.29 31.42
C LYS A 611 2.53 -15.76 31.68
N GLY A 612 2.18 -16.93 31.13
CA GLY A 612 0.80 -17.39 31.00
C GLY A 612 0.10 -17.77 32.31
N TRP A 613 -1.22 -17.75 32.24
CA TRP A 613 -2.15 -18.30 33.22
C TRP A 613 -3.11 -19.25 32.51
N CYS A 614 -3.65 -20.25 33.23
CA CYS A 614 -4.59 -21.23 32.67
C CYS A 614 -5.94 -21.11 33.37
N ILE A 615 -7.02 -21.00 32.59
CA ILE A 615 -8.40 -21.28 33.02
C ILE A 615 -9.02 -22.17 31.94
N SER A 616 -9.66 -23.26 32.36
CA SER A 616 -10.35 -24.19 31.47
C SER A 616 -11.84 -23.86 31.45
N ILE A 617 -12.36 -23.46 30.29
CA ILE A 617 -13.77 -23.49 29.96
C ILE A 617 -13.85 -24.30 28.67
N ARG A 618 -14.56 -25.42 28.72
CA ARG A 618 -14.66 -26.38 27.61
C ARG A 618 -15.80 -25.91 26.66
N SER A 619 -16.46 -26.78 25.88
CA SER A 619 -17.26 -26.36 24.71
C SER A 619 -18.71 -25.93 25.00
N SER A 620 -19.58 -25.56 23.99
CA SER A 620 -20.85 -26.26 23.57
C SER A 620 -21.89 -25.47 22.62
N SER A 621 -22.61 -26.08 21.60
CA SER A 621 -23.36 -25.56 20.36
C SER A 621 -24.85 -25.04 20.37
N GLY A 622 -25.29 -24.17 19.44
CA GLY A 622 -26.20 -24.52 18.28
C GLY A 622 -27.25 -23.42 17.94
N ASP A 623 -28.08 -23.35 16.85
CA ASP A 623 -28.21 -24.04 15.53
C ASP A 623 -29.13 -23.26 14.52
N GLY A 624 -29.02 -23.50 13.19
CA GLY A 624 -30.12 -23.50 12.16
C GLY A 624 -30.49 -22.27 11.27
N GLU A 625 -31.23 -22.57 10.17
CA GLU A 625 -31.20 -21.99 8.78
C GLU A 625 -32.60 -21.95 8.07
N ASN A 626 -32.93 -21.55 6.80
CA ASN A 626 -32.28 -21.05 5.53
C ASN A 626 -33.20 -19.96 4.82
N ALA A 627 -33.44 -19.62 3.52
CA ALA A 627 -33.01 -19.90 2.10
C ALA A 627 -33.55 -18.79 1.10
N GLY A 628 -33.20 -18.85 -0.21
CA GLY A 628 -33.79 -18.09 -1.39
C GLY A 628 -33.15 -16.71 -1.72
N GLU A 629 -32.67 -16.34 -2.93
CA GLU A 629 -33.25 -16.18 -4.31
C GLU A 629 -34.10 -14.87 -4.49
N GLU A 630 -34.09 -14.10 -5.61
CA GLU A 630 -33.78 -14.37 -7.05
C GLU A 630 -33.14 -13.14 -7.83
N GLN A 631 -33.25 -13.12 -9.18
CA GLN A 631 -32.68 -12.25 -10.27
C GLN A 631 -32.92 -10.71 -10.21
N LEU A 632 -32.35 -9.73 -10.99
CA LEU A 632 -31.41 -9.55 -12.17
C LEU A 632 -30.95 -8.01 -12.18
N SER A 633 -30.34 -7.25 -13.15
CA SER A 633 -29.86 -7.35 -14.57
C SER A 633 -28.61 -6.45 -14.91
N ASP A 634 -28.67 -5.49 -15.88
CA ASP A 634 -27.55 -4.89 -16.67
C ASP A 634 -27.69 -3.36 -17.02
N SER A 635 -26.56 -2.69 -17.36
CA SER A 635 -26.34 -1.82 -18.57
C SER A 635 -25.51 -0.50 -18.48
N SER A 636 -24.18 -0.62 -18.63
CA SER A 636 -23.26 0.30 -19.37
C SER A 636 -22.90 1.75 -18.93
N LYS A 637 -21.57 2.06 -18.96
CA LYS A 637 -20.91 3.20 -19.68
C LYS A 637 -19.36 3.14 -19.53
N ARG A 638 -18.61 3.80 -20.44
CA ARG A 638 -17.12 3.84 -20.47
C ARG A 638 -16.61 5.22 -20.95
N VAL A 639 -15.35 5.54 -20.64
CA VAL A 639 -14.63 6.77 -21.07
C VAL A 639 -13.39 6.38 -21.90
N ASP A 640 -12.98 7.24 -22.85
CA ASP A 640 -11.84 7.01 -23.75
C ASP A 640 -10.47 7.30 -23.07
N ARG A 641 -9.41 6.61 -23.51
CA ARG A 641 -8.05 6.67 -22.95
C ARG A 641 -7.19 7.81 -23.50
N ARG A 642 -7.50 8.37 -24.68
CA ARG A 642 -6.63 9.38 -25.32
C ARG A 642 -6.60 10.73 -24.60
N ASP A 643 -7.64 11.09 -23.85
CA ASP A 643 -7.75 12.42 -23.21
C ASP A 643 -6.81 12.61 -22.00
N VAL A 644 -6.30 11.51 -21.44
CA VAL A 644 -5.56 11.47 -20.16
C VAL A 644 -4.11 11.94 -20.31
N LEU A 645 -3.44 11.54 -21.40
CA LEU A 645 -2.00 11.76 -21.60
C LEU A 645 -1.68 13.11 -22.25
N LEU A 646 -2.60 13.64 -23.05
CA LEU A 646 -2.37 14.80 -23.93
C LEU A 646 -2.86 16.14 -23.35
N GLY A 647 -3.30 16.16 -22.08
CA GLY A 647 -3.86 17.35 -21.43
C GLY A 647 -5.26 17.76 -21.92
N LEU A 648 -5.88 16.98 -22.81
CA LEU A 648 -7.21 17.25 -23.35
C LEU A 648 -8.26 17.32 -22.24
N GLY A 649 -8.19 16.38 -21.28
CA GLY A 649 -9.08 16.31 -20.12
C GLY A 649 -9.05 17.52 -19.17
N GLY A 650 -8.07 18.43 -19.29
CA GLY A 650 -7.95 19.66 -18.51
C GLY A 650 -8.27 20.95 -19.29
N LEU A 651 -7.97 21.02 -20.60
CA LEU A 651 -8.07 22.31 -21.31
C LEU A 651 -8.54 22.27 -22.78
N TYR A 652 -8.80 21.10 -23.38
CA TYR A 652 -9.03 21.01 -24.83
C TYR A 652 -10.11 19.99 -25.22
N GLY A 653 -11.24 20.46 -25.75
CA GLY A 653 -12.28 19.58 -26.30
C GLY A 653 -11.84 18.80 -27.55
N ALA A 654 -12.06 17.48 -27.55
CA ALA A 654 -11.69 16.60 -28.65
C ALA A 654 -12.69 16.71 -29.83
N ALA A 655 -12.29 17.41 -30.89
CA ALA A 655 -12.99 17.42 -32.17
C ALA A 655 -11.97 17.24 -33.32
N GLY A 656 -12.01 16.08 -33.99
CA GLY A 656 -11.24 15.84 -35.22
C GLY A 656 -9.96 15.02 -35.09
N LEU A 657 -9.98 13.82 -34.47
CA LEU A 657 -8.92 12.81 -34.62
C LEU A 657 -9.47 11.42 -35.00
N ALA A 658 -10.25 11.39 -36.08
CA ALA A 658 -10.58 10.16 -36.80
C ALA A 658 -9.34 9.67 -37.59
N GLY A 659 -8.39 9.05 -36.88
CA GLY A 659 -7.11 8.63 -37.44
C GLY A 659 -6.46 7.48 -36.66
N GLN A 660 -5.76 6.61 -37.39
CA GLN A 660 -5.03 5.47 -36.85
C GLN A 660 -3.84 5.96 -36.02
N ALA A 661 -3.83 5.65 -34.72
CA ALA A 661 -2.67 5.83 -33.86
C ALA A 661 -2.79 4.90 -32.65
N LEU A 662 -1.79 4.03 -32.45
CA LEU A 662 -1.52 3.41 -31.17
C LEU A 662 -1.00 4.49 -30.21
N ALA A 663 -1.41 4.45 -28.95
CA ALA A 663 -0.82 5.33 -27.93
C ALA A 663 0.68 4.99 -27.76
N SER A 664 1.46 5.99 -27.36
CA SER A 664 2.89 5.84 -27.11
C SER A 664 3.34 6.87 -26.07
N PRO A 665 4.39 6.58 -25.27
CA PRO A 665 4.91 7.51 -24.28
C PRO A 665 5.37 8.83 -24.92
N VAL A 666 5.27 9.94 -24.17
CA VAL A 666 5.79 11.24 -24.61
C VAL A 666 7.32 11.19 -24.61
N GLY A 667 7.91 10.97 -25.77
CA GLY A 667 9.37 10.91 -25.97
C GLY A 667 10.07 12.27 -25.95
N ILE A 668 11.41 12.24 -25.90
CA ILE A 668 12.25 13.44 -25.92
C ILE A 668 11.98 14.25 -27.21
N PRO A 669 11.61 15.54 -27.11
CA PRO A 669 11.37 16.36 -28.29
C PRO A 669 12.67 16.63 -29.05
N ASP A 670 12.59 16.80 -30.37
CA ASP A 670 13.78 17.13 -31.17
C ASP A 670 14.35 18.50 -30.74
N ARG A 671 15.60 18.45 -30.26
CA ARG A 671 16.38 19.60 -29.81
C ARG A 671 16.72 20.54 -30.97
N ASN A 672 16.85 20.01 -32.19
CA ASN A 672 17.18 20.79 -33.37
C ASN A 672 15.95 21.55 -33.88
N ALA A 673 14.78 20.91 -33.94
CA ALA A 673 13.49 21.50 -34.27
C ALA A 673 12.86 22.38 -33.14
N CYS A 674 13.63 22.84 -32.17
CA CYS A 674 13.16 23.81 -31.16
C CYS A 674 12.75 25.13 -31.84
N GLY A 675 11.46 25.45 -31.79
CA GLY A 675 10.82 26.57 -32.47
C GLY A 675 10.59 27.82 -31.61
N SER A 676 10.03 28.85 -32.23
CA SER A 676 9.79 30.15 -31.60
C SER A 676 8.50 30.19 -30.76
N ALA A 677 8.63 30.04 -29.45
CA ALA A 677 7.55 30.22 -28.47
C ALA A 677 6.84 31.60 -28.55
N SER A 678 5.73 31.72 -27.82
CA SER A 678 4.89 32.92 -27.67
C SER A 678 4.46 33.12 -26.21
N SER A 679 4.16 34.36 -25.82
CA SER A 679 3.50 34.75 -24.57
C SER A 679 2.28 35.62 -24.91
N ALA A 680 1.29 35.67 -24.02
CA ALA A 680 0.14 36.57 -24.15
C ALA A 680 0.50 38.05 -23.85
N ASN A 681 1.60 38.30 -23.13
CA ASN A 681 2.01 39.64 -22.69
C ASN A 681 3.22 40.20 -23.43
N ILE A 682 4.10 39.34 -23.94
CA ILE A 682 5.37 39.73 -24.55
C ILE A 682 5.23 39.71 -26.08
N LYS A 683 5.31 40.88 -26.71
CA LYS A 683 5.23 41.03 -28.17
C LYS A 683 6.45 40.40 -28.85
N GLY A 684 6.22 39.38 -29.67
CA GLY A 684 7.22 38.76 -30.54
C GLY A 684 7.50 37.28 -30.22
N PRO A 685 8.47 36.65 -30.91
CA PRO A 685 8.95 35.32 -30.56
C PRO A 685 9.71 35.34 -29.22
N LEU A 686 9.42 34.38 -28.34
CA LEU A 686 10.22 34.20 -27.13
C LEU A 686 11.44 33.28 -27.41
N PRO A 687 12.67 33.71 -27.07
CA PRO A 687 13.89 32.95 -27.31
C PRO A 687 14.10 31.88 -26.21
N CYS A 688 13.21 30.89 -26.19
CA CYS A 688 13.19 29.84 -25.17
C CYS A 688 14.02 28.60 -25.51
N CYS A 689 14.58 28.53 -26.72
CA CYS A 689 15.52 27.47 -27.07
C CYS A 689 16.91 27.75 -26.43
N PRO A 690 17.58 26.72 -25.88
CA PRO A 690 18.96 26.84 -25.42
C PRO A 690 19.94 27.01 -26.60
N PRO A 691 21.21 27.42 -26.36
CA PRO A 691 22.16 27.74 -27.42
C PRO A 691 22.50 26.52 -28.28
N GLU A 692 22.86 26.74 -29.55
CA GLU A 692 23.06 25.65 -30.53
C GLU A 692 24.08 24.60 -30.09
N LYS A 693 25.23 25.04 -29.55
CA LYS A 693 26.27 24.16 -28.96
C LYS A 693 25.73 23.23 -27.86
N VAL A 694 24.65 23.64 -27.19
CA VAL A 694 23.98 22.90 -26.11
C VAL A 694 22.84 22.02 -26.65
N ARG A 695 22.27 22.38 -27.81
CA ARG A 695 21.25 21.58 -28.52
C ARG A 695 21.84 20.38 -29.29
N THR A 696 23.14 20.39 -29.60
CA THR A 696 23.82 19.31 -30.33
C THR A 696 24.64 18.33 -29.47
N GLY A 697 24.94 18.65 -28.20
CA GLY A 697 25.73 17.78 -27.31
C GLY A 697 25.11 16.38 -27.08
N GLN A 698 25.93 15.38 -26.78
CA GLN A 698 25.48 13.99 -26.58
C GLN A 698 24.46 13.86 -25.44
N ILE A 699 23.46 12.98 -25.62
CA ILE A 699 22.51 12.63 -24.56
C ILE A 699 23.06 11.46 -23.74
N VAL A 700 23.07 11.62 -22.42
CA VAL A 700 23.48 10.61 -21.45
C VAL A 700 22.24 10.11 -20.70
N GLN A 701 22.09 8.79 -20.52
CA GLN A 701 21.01 8.23 -19.72
C GLN A 701 21.30 8.47 -18.23
N TRP A 702 20.35 9.05 -17.48
CA TRP A 702 20.46 9.20 -16.04
C TRP A 702 20.67 7.84 -15.35
N LYS A 703 21.49 7.85 -14.30
CA LYS A 703 21.75 6.67 -13.46
C LYS A 703 21.68 7.09 -12.00
N ASN A 704 20.87 6.39 -11.22
CA ASN A 704 20.89 6.54 -9.77
C ASN A 704 22.32 6.26 -9.27
N SER A 705 22.93 7.29 -8.69
CA SER A 705 24.35 7.33 -8.36
C SER A 705 24.59 8.07 -7.04
N ASN A 706 23.60 8.01 -6.13
CA ASN A 706 23.58 8.68 -4.83
C ASN A 706 24.76 8.27 -3.93
N LYS A 707 25.89 8.97 -4.12
CA LYS A 707 27.13 8.86 -3.35
C LYS A 707 27.40 10.09 -2.49
N GLY A 708 26.67 11.18 -2.74
CA GLY A 708 26.70 12.41 -1.94
C GLY A 708 25.82 12.30 -0.68
N PRO A 709 25.90 13.29 0.23
CA PRO A 709 25.06 13.36 1.41
C PRO A 709 23.58 13.55 1.06
N LEU A 710 22.68 13.09 1.96
CA LEU A 710 21.24 13.32 1.85
C LEU A 710 20.93 14.81 2.00
N ARG A 711 20.43 15.43 0.94
CA ARG A 711 20.10 16.87 0.92
C ARG A 711 18.75 17.08 1.62
N VAL A 712 18.71 17.93 2.65
CA VAL A 712 17.49 18.17 3.45
C VAL A 712 16.92 19.54 3.14
N ARG A 713 15.87 19.59 2.31
CA ARG A 713 15.16 20.83 1.97
C ARG A 713 14.44 21.38 3.21
N LYS A 714 14.68 22.65 3.55
CA LYS A 714 14.15 23.31 4.76
C LYS A 714 13.15 24.43 4.42
N PRO A 715 12.25 24.81 5.34
CA PRO A 715 11.42 25.99 5.15
C PRO A 715 12.29 27.24 4.97
N ALA A 716 12.01 28.03 3.94
CA ALA A 716 12.76 29.24 3.61
C ALA A 716 12.80 30.28 4.75
N HIS A 717 11.79 30.28 5.63
CA HIS A 717 11.70 31.17 6.81
C HIS A 717 12.30 30.56 8.09
N GLU A 718 12.82 29.34 8.05
CA GLU A 718 13.57 28.70 9.16
C GLU A 718 15.09 28.64 8.91
N LEU A 719 15.57 29.13 7.76
CA LEU A 719 17.00 29.12 7.44
C LEU A 719 17.81 29.99 8.41
N ASN A 720 18.94 29.47 8.87
CA ASN A 720 19.90 30.25 9.63
C ASN A 720 20.75 31.16 8.72
N LYS A 721 21.50 32.10 9.31
CA LYS A 721 22.28 33.10 8.56
C LYS A 721 23.28 32.48 7.56
N ASP A 722 23.89 31.36 7.92
CA ASP A 722 24.91 30.70 7.08
C ASP A 722 24.25 29.96 5.92
N GLU A 723 23.06 29.37 6.13
CA GLU A 723 22.24 28.76 5.08
C GLU A 723 21.74 29.81 4.08
N VAL A 724 21.30 30.98 4.56
CA VAL A 724 20.92 32.11 3.71
C VAL A 724 22.14 32.65 2.93
N ALA A 725 23.30 32.75 3.58
CA ALA A 725 24.54 33.18 2.92
C ALA A 725 24.97 32.19 1.81
N LYS A 726 24.94 30.88 2.09
CA LYS A 726 25.21 29.83 1.08
C LYS A 726 24.25 29.92 -0.10
N PHE A 727 22.94 30.05 0.14
CA PHE A 727 21.96 30.13 -0.95
C PHE A 727 22.11 31.39 -1.80
N LYS A 728 22.37 32.55 -1.17
CA LYS A 728 22.70 33.77 -1.91
C LYS A 728 23.98 33.62 -2.73
N ALA A 729 25.04 33.03 -2.16
CA ALA A 729 26.30 32.79 -2.87
C ALA A 729 26.14 31.86 -4.08
N ALA A 730 25.41 30.75 -3.94
CA ALA A 730 25.19 29.79 -5.05
C ALA A 730 24.40 30.42 -6.21
N VAL A 731 23.34 31.18 -5.91
CA VAL A 731 22.55 31.86 -6.95
C VAL A 731 23.31 33.01 -7.58
N GLN A 732 24.17 33.72 -6.82
CA GLN A 732 25.06 34.73 -7.39
C GLN A 732 26.06 34.10 -8.37
N ALA A 733 26.77 33.05 -7.94
CA ALA A 733 27.69 32.30 -8.80
C ALA A 733 27.03 31.77 -10.09
N MET A 734 25.75 31.39 -10.02
CA MET A 734 24.94 30.96 -11.18
C MET A 734 24.55 32.09 -12.14
N LYS A 735 24.47 33.32 -11.64
CA LYS A 735 24.19 34.55 -12.41
C LYS A 735 25.47 35.23 -12.94
N ASP A 736 26.62 34.91 -12.35
CA ASP A 736 27.94 35.40 -12.77
C ASP A 736 28.57 34.57 -13.91
N LEU A 737 27.94 33.45 -14.31
CA LEU A 737 28.34 32.64 -15.46
C LEU A 737 28.15 33.37 -16.80
N ASP A 738 28.92 32.96 -17.82
CA ASP A 738 28.69 33.37 -19.20
C ASP A 738 27.26 33.08 -19.64
N LYS A 739 26.63 34.04 -20.34
CA LYS A 739 25.20 33.96 -20.67
C LYS A 739 24.80 32.75 -21.52
N ASP A 740 25.74 32.15 -22.26
CA ASP A 740 25.53 30.94 -23.07
C ASP A 740 25.91 29.62 -22.37
N ASP A 741 26.38 29.68 -21.12
CA ASP A 741 26.66 28.49 -20.31
C ASP A 741 25.35 27.75 -19.97
N PRO A 742 25.26 26.41 -20.13
CA PRO A 742 24.05 25.66 -19.78
C PRO A 742 23.63 25.78 -18.30
N TRP A 743 24.54 26.15 -17.40
CA TRP A 743 24.21 26.43 -15.99
C TRP A 743 23.81 27.88 -15.72
N HIS A 744 24.01 28.83 -16.65
CA HIS A 744 23.64 30.23 -16.43
C HIS A 744 22.13 30.34 -16.15
N TYR A 745 21.78 31.21 -15.19
CA TYR A 745 20.43 31.29 -14.64
C TYR A 745 19.33 31.45 -15.71
N ASP A 746 19.50 32.34 -16.70
CA ASP A 746 18.51 32.47 -17.80
C ASP A 746 18.41 31.20 -18.67
N GLN A 747 19.48 30.42 -18.83
CA GLN A 747 19.47 29.21 -19.67
C GLN A 747 18.71 28.08 -18.99
N GLN A 748 18.79 27.97 -17.66
CA GLN A 748 17.90 27.09 -16.89
C GLN A 748 16.44 27.56 -16.96
N ALA A 749 16.17 28.86 -16.84
CA ALA A 749 14.81 29.42 -16.96
C ALA A 749 14.18 29.18 -18.35
N LYS A 750 14.99 29.12 -19.41
CA LYS A 750 14.53 28.77 -20.77
C LYS A 750 14.01 27.34 -20.90
N ILE A 751 14.55 26.36 -20.16
CA ILE A 751 14.09 24.96 -20.20
C ILE A 751 12.60 24.89 -19.87
N HIS A 752 12.18 25.57 -18.79
CA HIS A 752 10.78 25.74 -18.42
C HIS A 752 9.97 26.37 -19.55
N CYS A 753 10.41 27.51 -20.10
CA CYS A 753 9.67 28.15 -21.19
C CYS A 753 9.52 27.22 -22.42
N ALA A 754 10.55 26.45 -22.79
CA ALA A 754 10.53 25.59 -23.98
C ALA A 754 9.48 24.46 -23.87
N TYR A 755 9.41 23.81 -22.71
CA TYR A 755 8.44 22.75 -22.41
C TYR A 755 7.00 23.26 -22.13
N CYS A 756 6.82 24.57 -21.90
CA CYS A 756 5.54 25.15 -21.49
C CYS A 756 4.85 26.05 -22.51
N ASN A 757 5.52 26.43 -23.61
CA ASN A 757 5.04 27.46 -24.55
C ASN A 757 5.13 27.05 -26.02
N GLY A 758 5.20 25.73 -26.29
CA GLY A 758 5.20 25.18 -27.64
C GLY A 758 6.46 25.47 -28.47
N ALA A 759 7.61 25.70 -27.81
CA ALA A 759 8.90 25.69 -28.52
C ALA A 759 9.22 24.26 -29.00
N TYR A 760 8.88 23.26 -28.20
CA TYR A 760 8.93 21.85 -28.59
C TYR A 760 7.58 21.37 -29.14
N LYS A 761 7.63 20.44 -30.10
CA LYS A 761 6.50 19.62 -30.55
C LYS A 761 6.67 18.18 -30.03
N GLN A 762 5.57 17.43 -29.97
CA GLN A 762 5.59 16.02 -29.55
C GLN A 762 6.20 15.13 -30.64
N VAL A 763 6.93 14.09 -30.25
CA VAL A 763 7.62 13.19 -31.21
C VAL A 763 6.59 12.48 -32.09
N GLY A 764 6.69 12.67 -33.41
CA GLY A 764 5.79 12.06 -34.38
C GLY A 764 4.45 12.78 -34.59
N PHE A 765 4.18 13.90 -33.91
CA PHE A 765 2.92 14.64 -34.02
C PHE A 765 3.13 16.14 -34.23
N ASP A 766 2.30 16.76 -35.07
CA ASP A 766 2.31 18.22 -35.27
C ASP A 766 1.54 18.95 -34.15
N VAL A 767 1.89 18.64 -32.90
CA VAL A 767 1.20 19.12 -31.69
C VAL A 767 2.24 19.72 -30.74
N PRO A 768 2.05 20.96 -30.25
CA PRO A 768 2.92 21.55 -29.23
C PRO A 768 3.06 20.67 -27.98
N LEU A 769 4.27 20.58 -27.44
CA LEU A 769 4.52 19.99 -26.14
C LEU A 769 4.15 21.01 -25.04
N GLN A 770 3.45 20.54 -24.02
CA GLN A 770 2.95 21.33 -22.91
C GLN A 770 2.90 20.47 -21.63
N VAL A 771 3.72 20.82 -20.64
CA VAL A 771 3.79 20.12 -19.34
C VAL A 771 2.87 20.70 -18.27
N HIS A 772 2.30 21.90 -18.47
CA HIS A 772 1.20 22.41 -17.65
C HIS A 772 -0.14 21.82 -18.09
N PHE A 773 -1.11 21.71 -17.17
CA PHE A 773 -2.45 21.16 -17.47
C PHE A 773 -2.46 19.72 -18.04
N SER A 774 -1.34 19.00 -17.92
CA SER A 774 -1.14 17.61 -18.30
C SER A 774 -0.43 16.87 -17.17
N TRP A 775 -0.58 15.54 -17.11
CA TRP A 775 -0.05 14.72 -16.00
C TRP A 775 1.47 14.84 -15.83
N LEU A 776 2.18 15.33 -16.85
CA LEU A 776 3.62 15.58 -16.86
C LEU A 776 4.06 16.69 -15.87
N PHE A 777 3.14 17.55 -15.41
CA PHE A 777 3.42 18.72 -14.56
C PHE A 777 4.32 18.40 -13.36
N LEU A 778 3.89 17.47 -12.49
CA LEU A 778 4.60 17.13 -11.25
C LEU A 778 6.00 16.50 -11.48
N PRO A 779 6.14 15.41 -12.26
CA PRO A 779 7.46 14.79 -12.45
C PRO A 779 8.42 15.65 -13.26
N TRP A 780 7.93 16.48 -14.20
CA TRP A 780 8.80 17.42 -14.93
C TRP A 780 9.37 18.47 -13.98
N HIS A 781 8.55 19.08 -13.13
CA HIS A 781 9.02 20.08 -12.17
C HIS A 781 9.92 19.48 -11.08
N ARG A 782 9.66 18.25 -10.63
CA ARG A 782 10.56 17.52 -9.72
C ARG A 782 11.96 17.33 -10.31
N TRP A 783 12.05 16.88 -11.58
CA TRP A 783 13.35 16.76 -12.25
C TRP A 783 14.05 18.11 -12.43
N TYR A 784 13.30 19.14 -12.82
CA TYR A 784 13.83 20.49 -12.96
C TYR A 784 14.45 21.02 -11.65
N LEU A 785 13.75 20.85 -10.52
CA LEU A 785 14.26 21.20 -9.18
C LEU A 785 15.47 20.36 -8.77
N TYR A 786 15.47 19.05 -9.06
CA TYR A 786 16.59 18.14 -8.74
C TYR A 786 17.90 18.59 -9.41
N PHE A 787 17.88 18.86 -10.70
CA PHE A 787 19.08 19.28 -11.42
C PHE A 787 19.52 20.71 -11.03
N PHE A 788 18.57 21.64 -10.88
CA PHE A 788 18.86 23.01 -10.46
C PHE A 788 19.50 23.07 -9.06
N GLU A 789 19.02 22.26 -8.11
CA GLU A 789 19.62 22.09 -6.78
C GLU A 789 21.08 21.60 -6.85
N ARG A 790 21.36 20.61 -7.71
CA ARG A 790 22.71 20.03 -7.84
C ARG A 790 23.69 20.98 -8.52
N ILE A 791 23.24 21.75 -9.52
CA ILE A 791 24.04 22.82 -10.15
C ILE A 791 24.42 23.90 -9.12
N LEU A 792 23.47 24.35 -8.29
CA LEU A 792 23.75 25.32 -7.22
C LEU A 792 24.76 24.77 -6.20
N GLY A 793 24.60 23.53 -5.75
CA GLY A 793 25.57 22.88 -4.85
C GLY A 793 26.97 22.77 -5.46
N LYS A 794 27.05 22.40 -6.75
CA LYS A 794 28.31 22.30 -7.50
C LYS A 794 29.05 23.64 -7.59
N LEU A 795 28.31 24.74 -7.82
CA LEU A 795 28.87 26.09 -7.95
C LEU A 795 29.51 26.62 -6.65
N ILE A 796 29.10 26.13 -5.47
CA ILE A 796 29.70 26.46 -4.17
C ILE A 796 30.53 25.31 -3.57
N ASN A 797 30.75 24.22 -4.32
CA ASN A 797 31.42 23.00 -3.87
C ASN A 797 30.83 22.44 -2.55
N ASP A 798 29.50 22.35 -2.48
CA ASP A 798 28.74 21.79 -1.35
C ASP A 798 27.68 20.79 -1.84
N ASP A 799 28.04 19.52 -1.91
CA ASP A 799 27.13 18.42 -2.29
C ASP A 799 25.96 18.22 -1.29
N SER A 800 25.98 18.89 -0.13
CA SER A 800 24.88 18.89 0.86
C SER A 800 23.89 20.04 0.70
N PHE A 801 24.17 20.99 -0.20
CA PHE A 801 23.28 22.11 -0.50
C PHE A 801 21.88 21.62 -0.92
N ALA A 802 20.83 22.14 -0.29
CA ALA A 802 19.45 21.77 -0.59
C ALA A 802 18.62 23.03 -0.86
N LEU A 803 17.69 22.96 -1.83
CA LEU A 803 16.77 24.07 -2.09
C LEU A 803 15.83 24.29 -0.89
N PRO A 804 15.61 25.54 -0.44
CA PRO A 804 14.57 25.81 0.54
C PRO A 804 13.18 25.82 -0.11
N PHE A 805 12.16 25.45 0.66
CA PHE A 805 10.77 25.48 0.22
C PHE A 805 9.97 26.59 0.90
N TRP A 806 9.08 27.25 0.16
CA TRP A 806 8.17 28.25 0.70
C TRP A 806 6.98 27.53 1.37
N ASN A 807 7.10 27.33 2.69
CA ASN A 807 6.19 26.53 3.52
C ASN A 807 4.87 27.25 3.85
N TYR A 808 4.12 27.65 2.82
CA TYR A 808 2.86 28.40 2.96
C TYR A 808 1.67 27.56 3.48
N ASP A 809 1.84 26.26 3.66
CA ASP A 809 0.85 25.37 4.28
C ASP A 809 0.89 25.39 5.82
N ARG A 810 1.65 26.30 6.44
CA ARG A 810 1.54 26.64 7.86
C ARG A 810 1.63 28.16 8.12
N PRO A 811 1.04 28.68 9.21
CA PRO A 811 0.86 30.13 9.41
C PRO A 811 2.16 30.95 9.35
N GLU A 812 3.27 30.41 9.85
CA GLU A 812 4.56 31.12 9.91
C GLU A 812 5.21 31.28 8.52
N GLY A 813 4.87 30.39 7.58
CA GLY A 813 5.40 30.39 6.22
C GLY A 813 4.42 30.92 5.16
N MET A 814 3.20 31.34 5.53
CA MET A 814 2.25 31.98 4.62
C MET A 814 2.70 33.37 4.14
N TYR A 815 3.63 34.01 4.85
CA TYR A 815 4.29 35.23 4.36
C TYR A 815 5.35 34.89 3.29
N MET A 816 5.61 35.81 2.37
CA MET A 816 6.76 35.69 1.47
C MET A 816 8.06 35.67 2.31
N PRO A 817 8.95 34.66 2.18
CA PRO A 817 10.11 34.53 3.07
C PRO A 817 11.11 35.67 2.86
N SER A 818 11.63 36.26 3.95
CA SER A 818 12.41 37.52 3.90
C SER A 818 13.60 37.47 2.94
N ILE A 819 14.24 36.29 2.82
CA ILE A 819 15.40 36.05 1.96
C ILE A 819 15.18 36.44 0.49
N TYR A 820 13.91 36.39 0.03
CA TYR A 820 13.49 36.82 -1.29
C TYR A 820 13.06 38.29 -1.34
N VAL A 821 12.64 38.89 -0.22
CA VAL A 821 12.12 40.28 -0.12
C VAL A 821 13.25 41.29 0.13
N GLU A 822 14.36 40.86 0.73
CA GLU A 822 15.56 41.66 0.98
C GLU A 822 16.18 42.20 -0.32
N ASP A 823 16.36 43.53 -0.43
CA ASP A 823 16.96 44.22 -1.57
C ASP A 823 18.16 45.07 -1.06
N PRO A 824 19.39 44.92 -1.62
CA PRO A 824 19.79 44.02 -2.69
C PRO A 824 20.00 42.56 -2.24
N SER A 825 19.58 41.62 -3.09
CA SER A 825 19.81 40.18 -2.93
C SER A 825 19.79 39.48 -4.30
N PRO A 826 20.63 38.47 -4.56
CA PRO A 826 20.51 37.64 -5.76
C PRO A 826 19.19 36.85 -5.83
N LEU A 827 18.46 36.76 -4.71
CA LEU A 827 17.14 36.14 -4.58
C LEU A 827 15.97 37.13 -4.76
N TYR A 828 16.24 38.43 -4.87
CA TYR A 828 15.22 39.46 -5.05
C TYR A 828 14.72 39.53 -6.49
N ASN A 829 13.47 39.96 -6.67
CA ASN A 829 12.91 40.34 -7.96
C ASN A 829 11.96 41.55 -7.81
N PRO A 830 12.28 42.73 -8.39
CA PRO A 830 11.40 43.89 -8.35
C PRO A 830 10.13 43.76 -9.22
N ARG A 831 9.96 42.65 -9.96
CA ARG A 831 8.75 42.33 -10.73
C ARG A 831 7.67 41.59 -9.92
N ARG A 832 7.86 41.36 -8.62
CA ARG A 832 6.81 40.84 -7.73
C ARG A 832 5.83 41.93 -7.30
N ASN A 833 4.63 41.55 -6.88
CA ASN A 833 3.61 42.48 -6.42
C ASN A 833 4.03 43.18 -5.10
N PRO A 834 4.23 44.51 -5.09
CA PRO A 834 4.73 45.23 -3.91
C PRO A 834 3.76 45.20 -2.72
N LEU A 835 2.45 45.09 -2.98
CA LEU A 835 1.42 44.99 -1.94
C LEU A 835 1.48 43.67 -1.15
N HIS A 836 2.15 42.66 -1.72
CA HIS A 836 2.14 41.29 -1.21
C HIS A 836 3.45 40.90 -0.52
N LEU A 837 4.51 41.70 -0.64
CA LEU A 837 5.84 41.44 -0.04
C LEU A 837 5.85 41.31 1.50
N LYS A 838 4.81 41.80 2.18
CA LYS A 838 4.65 41.75 3.66
C LYS A 838 3.30 41.18 4.10
N SER A 839 2.55 40.61 3.16
CA SER A 839 1.19 40.13 3.37
C SER A 839 1.18 38.60 3.47
N LEU A 840 0.12 38.05 4.08
CA LEU A 840 -0.15 36.61 3.98
C LEU A 840 -0.57 36.28 2.54
N LEU A 841 -0.05 35.17 2.01
CA LEU A 841 -0.64 34.50 0.85
C LEU A 841 -2.13 34.24 1.13
N ASP A 842 -2.97 34.45 0.13
CA ASP A 842 -4.42 34.24 0.22
C ASP A 842 -4.90 33.43 -0.99
N TYR A 843 -5.39 32.20 -0.77
CA TYR A 843 -5.97 31.40 -1.86
C TYR A 843 -7.33 31.92 -2.32
N THR A 844 -8.00 32.79 -1.55
CA THR A 844 -9.25 33.45 -1.94
C THR A 844 -9.03 34.75 -2.74
N TYR A 845 -7.77 35.11 -3.01
CA TYR A 845 -7.37 36.38 -3.59
C TYR A 845 -8.14 36.76 -4.87
N SER A 846 -8.72 37.95 -4.83
CA SER A 846 -9.30 38.71 -5.94
C SER A 846 -8.68 40.11 -5.99
N TYR A 847 -8.72 40.73 -7.17
CA TYR A 847 -8.04 42.01 -7.42
C TYR A 847 -8.69 43.21 -6.68
N ASP A 848 -9.93 43.06 -6.20
CA ASP A 848 -10.60 44.02 -5.32
C ASP A 848 -10.02 44.01 -3.89
N THR A 849 -8.98 44.82 -3.64
CA THR A 849 -8.47 45.08 -2.29
C THR A 849 -9.02 46.37 -1.71
N LYS A 850 -9.76 46.28 -0.60
CA LYS A 850 -10.07 47.44 0.26
C LYS A 850 -8.93 47.71 1.25
N GLU A 851 -8.71 48.97 1.59
CA GLU A 851 -7.95 49.32 2.79
C GLU A 851 -8.71 48.88 4.05
N LEU A 852 -7.98 48.43 5.07
CA LEU A 852 -8.50 47.90 6.33
C LEU A 852 -7.84 48.62 7.51
N THR A 853 -8.60 48.87 8.58
CA THR A 853 -8.01 49.35 9.86
C THR A 853 -7.18 48.25 10.53
N GLN A 854 -6.29 48.58 11.47
CA GLN A 854 -5.42 47.61 12.15
C GLN A 854 -6.19 46.47 12.86
N GLU A 855 -7.40 46.74 13.37
CA GLU A 855 -8.26 45.70 13.96
C GLU A 855 -8.85 44.77 12.90
N GLU A 856 -9.29 45.32 11.77
CA GLU A 856 -9.80 44.55 10.64
C GLU A 856 -8.69 43.74 9.99
N GLU A 857 -7.51 44.31 9.81
CA GLU A 857 -6.30 43.64 9.32
C GLU A 857 -5.93 42.43 10.20
N LYS A 858 -6.01 42.56 11.54
CA LYS A 858 -5.78 41.43 12.46
C LYS A 858 -6.86 40.35 12.35
N LYS A 859 -8.13 40.72 12.22
CA LYS A 859 -9.26 39.79 12.05
C LYS A 859 -9.17 39.07 10.69
N GLU A 860 -8.80 39.80 9.65
CA GLU A 860 -8.65 39.30 8.29
C GLU A 860 -7.43 38.39 8.15
N LYS A 861 -6.29 38.70 8.78
CA LYS A 861 -5.12 37.79 8.85
C LYS A 861 -5.49 36.42 9.42
N GLN A 862 -6.26 36.37 10.52
CA GLN A 862 -6.72 35.10 11.09
C GLN A 862 -7.72 34.36 10.17
N LYS A 863 -8.57 35.10 9.45
CA LYS A 863 -9.50 34.55 8.45
C LYS A 863 -8.77 33.97 7.25
N ILE A 864 -7.75 34.63 6.72
CA ILE A 864 -6.88 34.12 5.63
C ILE A 864 -6.15 32.85 6.07
N ILE A 865 -5.52 32.83 7.25
CA ILE A 865 -4.86 31.62 7.79
C ILE A 865 -5.86 30.45 7.86
N GLN A 866 -7.06 30.68 8.41
CA GLN A 866 -8.06 29.64 8.56
C GLN A 866 -8.62 29.16 7.21
N ALA A 867 -8.81 30.07 6.25
CA ALA A 867 -9.23 29.75 4.89
C ALA A 867 -8.18 28.90 4.17
N ASN A 868 -6.90 29.30 4.21
CA ASN A 868 -5.81 28.58 3.55
C ASN A 868 -5.65 27.14 4.07
N LEU A 869 -5.66 26.94 5.39
CA LEU A 869 -5.58 25.62 6.01
C LEU A 869 -6.80 24.75 5.68
N VAL A 870 -7.99 25.35 5.60
CA VAL A 870 -9.22 24.68 5.17
C VAL A 870 -9.13 24.27 3.71
N ASP A 871 -8.66 25.15 2.82
CA ASP A 871 -8.60 24.87 1.38
C ASP A 871 -7.54 23.81 1.06
N LEU A 872 -6.36 23.84 1.69
CA LEU A 872 -5.36 22.77 1.58
C LEU A 872 -5.90 21.43 2.09
N ARG A 873 -6.61 21.41 3.22
CA ARG A 873 -7.29 20.20 3.70
C ARG A 873 -8.40 19.76 2.74
N THR A 874 -9.12 20.69 2.12
CA THR A 874 -10.19 20.39 1.14
C THR A 874 -9.64 19.81 -0.15
N MET A 875 -8.50 20.33 -0.65
CA MET A 875 -7.72 19.75 -1.75
C MET A 875 -7.40 18.28 -1.44
N PHE A 876 -6.66 18.01 -0.38
CA PHE A 876 -6.25 16.66 0.01
C PHE A 876 -7.43 15.73 0.35
N ASP A 877 -8.58 16.28 0.77
CA ASP A 877 -9.80 15.52 1.06
C ASP A 877 -10.80 15.41 -0.11
N SER A 878 -10.53 16.04 -1.26
CA SER A 878 -11.39 16.00 -2.47
C SER A 878 -11.44 14.62 -3.14
N GLY A 879 -10.44 13.77 -2.90
CA GLY A 879 -10.31 12.42 -3.45
C GLY A 879 -9.90 12.34 -4.92
N LEU A 880 -9.70 13.48 -5.60
CA LEU A 880 -9.26 13.53 -6.99
C LEU A 880 -7.91 12.81 -7.21
N PRO A 881 -7.70 12.22 -8.42
CA PRO A 881 -6.41 11.71 -8.84
C PRO A 881 -5.26 12.70 -8.65
N THR A 882 -4.04 12.24 -8.40
CA THR A 882 -2.93 13.14 -8.04
C THR A 882 -2.64 14.18 -9.13
N ALA A 883 -2.72 13.80 -10.40
CA ALA A 883 -2.61 14.75 -11.50
C ALA A 883 -3.81 15.71 -11.54
N GLU A 884 -5.04 15.19 -11.51
CA GLU A 884 -6.28 16.00 -11.49
C GLU A 884 -6.35 16.93 -10.26
N LEU A 885 -5.70 16.59 -9.16
CA LEU A 885 -5.68 17.38 -7.93
C LEU A 885 -4.81 18.64 -8.07
N PHE A 886 -3.62 18.51 -8.66
CA PHE A 886 -2.70 19.64 -8.87
C PHE A 886 -2.92 20.36 -10.22
N MET A 887 -3.68 19.78 -11.15
CA MET A 887 -4.09 20.39 -12.43
C MET A 887 -5.51 20.99 -12.40
N GLY A 888 -6.48 20.23 -11.88
CA GLY A 888 -7.91 20.48 -11.99
C GLY A 888 -8.46 21.43 -10.93
N ASP A 889 -7.76 21.59 -9.80
CA ASP A 889 -7.95 22.69 -8.87
C ASP A 889 -6.72 23.63 -8.89
N PRO A 890 -6.65 24.57 -9.86
CA PRO A 890 -5.49 25.43 -10.05
C PRO A 890 -5.26 26.44 -8.90
N ARG A 891 -6.10 26.47 -7.86
CA ARG A 891 -5.97 27.39 -6.71
C ARG A 891 -4.59 27.35 -6.05
N PHE A 892 -3.97 26.19 -5.94
CA PHE A 892 -2.78 25.99 -5.08
C PHE A 892 -1.44 26.26 -5.78
N HIS A 893 -1.45 26.38 -7.11
CA HIS A 893 -0.30 26.74 -7.95
C HIS A 893 -0.55 28.08 -8.64
N ASN A 894 -1.58 28.16 -9.48
CA ASN A 894 -1.82 29.34 -10.31
C ASN A 894 -2.20 30.58 -9.47
N THR A 895 -2.86 30.45 -8.31
CA THR A 895 -3.08 31.61 -7.42
C THR A 895 -1.78 32.11 -6.80
N VAL A 896 -0.83 31.24 -6.45
CA VAL A 896 0.46 31.67 -5.88
C VAL A 896 1.23 32.47 -6.94
N HIS A 897 1.25 31.98 -8.17
CA HIS A 897 1.78 32.72 -9.32
C HIS A 897 1.06 34.07 -9.55
N MET A 898 -0.27 34.08 -9.57
CA MET A 898 -1.09 35.29 -9.78
C MET A 898 -0.99 36.31 -8.63
N TRP A 899 -0.74 35.84 -7.40
CA TRP A 899 -0.56 36.67 -6.21
C TRP A 899 0.86 37.24 -6.14
N VAL A 900 1.89 36.44 -6.44
CA VAL A 900 3.28 36.91 -6.47
C VAL A 900 3.53 37.83 -7.68
N GLY A 901 2.94 37.52 -8.84
CA GLY A 901 3.07 38.32 -10.06
C GLY A 901 2.54 39.75 -9.89
N ARG A 902 3.30 40.73 -10.36
CA ARG A 902 2.89 42.15 -10.33
C ARG A 902 1.87 42.43 -11.42
N HIS A 903 0.82 43.16 -11.03
CA HIS A 903 -0.28 43.51 -11.92
C HIS A 903 0.09 44.59 -12.93
N LYS A 904 -0.74 44.71 -13.97
CA LYS A 904 -0.82 45.93 -14.79
C LYS A 904 -1.02 47.13 -13.88
N ASN A 905 0.01 47.95 -13.77
CA ASN A 905 -0.02 49.22 -13.06
C ASN A 905 -0.53 50.34 -14.00
N GLU A 906 -0.51 51.59 -13.51
CA GLU A 906 -0.84 52.81 -14.28
C GLU A 906 -0.05 52.94 -15.59
N LYS A 907 1.12 52.29 -15.70
CA LYS A 907 1.98 52.26 -16.89
C LYS A 907 1.63 51.12 -17.86
N ASN A 908 0.56 50.36 -17.58
CA ASN A 908 0.09 49.19 -18.35
C ASN A 908 1.20 48.15 -18.61
N GLU A 909 2.12 47.96 -17.65
CA GLU A 909 3.21 47.00 -17.78
C GLU A 909 2.68 45.56 -17.94
N PRO A 910 3.27 44.75 -18.83
CA PRO A 910 2.85 43.36 -19.07
C PRO A 910 3.00 42.48 -17.81
N TYR A 911 2.11 41.50 -17.65
CA TYR A 911 2.33 40.42 -16.69
C TYR A 911 3.55 39.62 -17.15
N ILE A 912 4.53 39.47 -16.25
CA ILE A 912 5.80 38.76 -16.51
C ILE A 912 6.27 38.07 -15.23
N ASP A 913 7.36 37.31 -15.34
CA ASP A 913 7.94 36.46 -14.31
C ASP A 913 6.83 35.61 -13.67
N MET A 914 6.65 35.63 -12.35
CA MET A 914 5.66 34.78 -11.67
C MET A 914 4.22 34.94 -12.20
N GLY A 915 3.88 36.06 -12.84
CA GLY A 915 2.57 36.30 -13.46
C GLY A 915 2.37 35.74 -14.88
N ASP A 916 3.39 35.15 -15.53
CA ASP A 916 3.32 34.57 -16.89
C ASP A 916 4.17 33.30 -16.98
N PHE A 917 3.55 32.15 -17.32
CA PHE A 917 4.22 30.84 -17.43
C PHE A 917 5.44 30.86 -18.38
N SER A 918 5.47 31.76 -19.36
CA SER A 918 6.58 31.90 -20.30
C SER A 918 7.84 32.50 -19.68
N THR A 919 7.74 33.10 -18.50
CA THR A 919 8.85 33.77 -17.81
C THR A 919 9.02 33.41 -16.33
N ALA A 920 8.07 32.71 -15.70
CA ALA A 920 8.06 32.47 -14.26
C ALA A 920 9.36 31.90 -13.65
N ALA A 921 10.06 31.00 -14.34
CA ALA A 921 11.33 30.42 -13.88
C ALA A 921 12.50 31.42 -13.79
N LYS A 922 12.32 32.69 -14.19
CA LYS A 922 13.26 33.80 -13.99
C LYS A 922 13.20 34.44 -12.60
N ASP A 923 12.23 34.05 -11.78
CA ASP A 923 12.16 34.47 -10.38
C ASP A 923 12.73 33.37 -9.46
N MET A 924 13.62 33.73 -8.52
CA MET A 924 14.13 32.75 -7.55
C MET A 924 13.06 32.19 -6.60
N LEU A 925 11.94 32.90 -6.44
CA LEU A 925 10.79 32.43 -5.68
C LEU A 925 10.03 31.32 -6.40
N PHE A 926 10.19 31.16 -7.72
CA PHE A 926 9.68 30.01 -8.49
C PHE A 926 10.15 28.70 -7.86
N TYR A 927 11.46 28.54 -7.69
CA TYR A 927 12.08 27.33 -7.17
C TYR A 927 11.68 27.06 -5.71
N GLY A 928 11.45 28.11 -4.91
CA GLY A 928 10.94 28.00 -3.54
C GLY A 928 9.45 27.58 -3.48
N HIS A 929 8.60 28.14 -4.36
CA HIS A 929 7.20 27.74 -4.51
C HIS A 929 7.09 26.29 -5.00
N HIS A 930 7.76 25.96 -6.11
CA HIS A 930 7.76 24.64 -6.72
C HIS A 930 8.38 23.58 -5.81
N SER A 931 9.39 23.92 -5.00
CA SER A 931 9.89 23.03 -3.94
C SER A 931 8.83 22.72 -2.87
N ASN A 932 7.83 23.59 -2.64
CA ASN A 932 6.70 23.27 -1.78
C ASN A 932 5.56 22.54 -2.51
N VAL A 933 5.37 22.77 -3.82
CA VAL A 933 4.48 21.93 -4.65
C VAL A 933 4.99 20.48 -4.68
N ASP A 934 6.30 20.28 -4.86
CA ASP A 934 6.95 18.98 -4.79
C ASP A 934 6.85 18.35 -3.38
N ARG A 935 6.99 19.14 -2.30
CA ARG A 935 6.73 18.66 -0.93
C ARG A 935 5.28 18.22 -0.75
N LEU A 936 4.31 19.02 -1.21
CA LEU A 936 2.89 18.71 -1.12
C LEU A 936 2.54 17.47 -1.94
N TRP A 937 3.20 17.24 -3.09
CA TRP A 937 3.09 15.98 -3.82
C TRP A 937 3.62 14.80 -3.00
N ASP A 938 4.80 14.91 -2.39
CA ASP A 938 5.37 13.82 -1.57
C ASP A 938 4.53 13.52 -0.32
N LEU A 939 3.93 14.55 0.29
CA LEU A 939 2.93 14.39 1.34
C LEU A 939 1.64 13.74 0.82
N TYR A 940 1.13 14.12 -0.36
CA TYR A 940 -0.07 13.51 -0.94
C TYR A 940 0.11 12.03 -1.25
N ARG A 941 1.31 11.63 -1.71
CA ARG A 941 1.72 10.23 -1.96
C ARG A 941 1.70 9.35 -0.70
N THR A 942 1.70 9.93 0.49
CA THR A 942 1.66 9.22 1.79
C THR A 942 0.40 9.52 2.62
N TYR A 943 -0.45 10.44 2.15
CA TYR A 943 -1.59 10.96 2.90
C TYR A 943 -2.59 9.87 3.30
N ARG A 944 -2.96 9.85 4.58
CA ARG A 944 -3.85 8.85 5.20
C ARG A 944 -3.38 7.39 5.03
N GLY A 945 -2.07 7.14 4.93
CA GLY A 945 -1.49 5.80 4.73
C GLY A 945 -1.74 5.21 3.33
N LYS A 946 -2.43 5.98 2.46
CA LYS A 946 -2.77 5.59 1.10
C LYS A 946 -1.60 5.93 0.18
N LYS A 947 -0.78 4.95 -0.22
CA LYS A 947 0.14 5.16 -1.37
C LYS A 947 -0.65 5.68 -2.57
N VAL A 948 -0.08 6.62 -3.32
CA VAL A 948 -0.48 6.83 -4.72
C VAL A 948 0.42 5.94 -5.56
N GLU A 949 -0.16 4.94 -6.21
CA GLU A 949 0.52 4.14 -7.23
C GLU A 949 0.06 4.66 -8.60
N PHE A 950 1.00 4.84 -9.52
CA PHE A 950 0.75 5.39 -10.87
C PHE A 950 0.95 4.25 -11.86
N ASP A 951 -0.12 3.69 -12.41
CA ASP A 951 -0.09 2.50 -13.29
C ASP A 951 0.09 2.83 -14.78
N ASN A 952 -0.12 4.09 -15.16
CA ASN A 952 -0.10 4.54 -16.55
C ASN A 952 1.31 4.46 -17.16
N ASN A 953 1.55 3.40 -17.93
CA ASN A 953 2.84 3.13 -18.57
C ASN A 953 3.33 4.23 -19.53
N ASP A 954 2.44 4.91 -20.25
CA ASP A 954 2.82 6.00 -21.16
C ASP A 954 3.25 7.26 -20.39
N TRP A 955 2.70 7.46 -19.18
CA TRP A 955 3.15 8.49 -18.25
C TRP A 955 4.46 8.09 -17.55
N LEU A 956 4.55 6.89 -16.98
CA LEU A 956 5.75 6.38 -16.29
C LEU A 956 7.00 6.37 -17.17
N ASN A 957 6.83 6.09 -18.47
CA ASN A 957 7.91 6.05 -19.44
C ASN A 957 8.01 7.33 -20.29
N ALA A 958 7.25 8.39 -19.98
CA ALA A 958 7.48 9.70 -20.60
C ALA A 958 8.89 10.21 -20.28
N GLU A 959 9.48 10.94 -21.22
CA GLU A 959 10.92 11.21 -21.27
C GLU A 959 11.22 12.70 -21.37
N PHE A 960 12.15 13.18 -20.53
CA PHE A 960 12.59 14.56 -20.51
C PHE A 960 14.11 14.67 -20.60
N ILE A 961 14.60 15.87 -20.91
CA ILE A 961 16.03 16.21 -20.92
C ILE A 961 16.29 17.45 -20.07
N PHE A 962 17.38 17.40 -19.30
CA PHE A 962 17.88 18.49 -18.47
C PHE A 962 19.42 18.56 -18.55
N TYR A 963 20.03 19.53 -17.88
CA TYR A 963 21.49 19.61 -17.71
C TYR A 963 21.87 19.20 -16.29
N ASP A 964 22.91 18.38 -16.13
CA ASP A 964 23.38 17.94 -14.81
C ASP A 964 24.49 18.81 -14.23
N GLU A 965 24.97 18.47 -13.03
CA GLU A 965 26.11 19.10 -12.37
C GLU A 965 27.49 18.81 -13.02
N ASN A 966 27.50 18.26 -14.25
CA ASN A 966 28.69 18.06 -15.09
C ASN A 966 28.55 18.73 -16.47
N LYS A 967 27.43 19.44 -16.74
CA LYS A 967 27.04 20.08 -18.02
C LYS A 967 26.65 19.08 -19.12
N GLU A 968 26.42 17.82 -18.78
CA GLU A 968 25.93 16.81 -19.72
C GLU A 968 24.42 16.95 -19.95
N VAL A 969 23.93 16.56 -21.13
CA VAL A 969 22.50 16.56 -21.43
C VAL A 969 21.91 15.22 -20.99
N VAL A 970 21.24 15.22 -19.84
CA VAL A 970 20.79 13.99 -19.19
C VAL A 970 19.33 13.70 -19.52
N LYS A 971 19.09 12.52 -20.10
CA LYS A 971 17.78 11.90 -20.29
C LYS A 971 17.27 11.30 -18.99
N VAL A 972 16.03 11.60 -18.65
CA VAL A 972 15.30 11.05 -17.49
C VAL A 972 13.92 10.55 -17.88
N ASN A 973 13.39 9.59 -17.11
CA ASN A 973 12.02 9.11 -17.23
C ASN A 973 11.20 9.51 -15.98
N VAL A 974 9.87 9.53 -16.09
CA VAL A 974 8.96 9.88 -14.98
C VAL A 974 9.07 8.91 -13.81
N LYS A 975 9.09 7.60 -14.06
CA LYS A 975 9.19 6.53 -13.04
C LYS A 975 10.38 6.72 -12.08
N ASP A 976 11.51 7.20 -12.60
CA ASP A 976 12.75 7.38 -11.84
C ASP A 976 12.69 8.61 -10.89
N SER A 977 11.67 9.47 -11.05
CA SER A 977 11.44 10.63 -10.16
C SER A 977 10.60 10.31 -8.92
N LEU A 978 9.98 9.13 -8.84
CA LEU A 978 8.89 8.91 -7.88
C LEU A 978 9.36 8.93 -6.41
N SER A 979 10.58 8.48 -6.11
CA SER A 979 11.13 8.51 -4.74
C SER A 979 12.11 9.66 -4.56
N THR A 980 11.82 10.56 -3.63
CA THR A 980 12.71 11.67 -3.23
C THR A 980 14.03 11.16 -2.64
N LEU A 981 13.97 10.05 -1.89
CA LEU A 981 15.14 9.35 -1.35
C LEU A 981 16.01 8.73 -2.46
N ASP A 982 15.39 8.23 -3.54
CA ASP A 982 16.11 7.68 -4.71
C ASP A 982 16.75 8.80 -5.55
N LEU A 983 16.29 10.04 -5.39
CA LEU A 983 16.94 11.27 -5.86
C LEU A 983 17.91 11.88 -4.82
N GLY A 984 18.11 11.22 -3.68
CA GLY A 984 19.08 11.62 -2.66
C GLY A 984 18.73 12.92 -1.93
N TYR A 985 17.45 13.28 -1.83
CA TYR A 985 16.98 14.38 -1.00
C TYR A 985 15.76 13.99 -0.16
N THR A 986 15.44 14.82 0.83
CA THR A 986 14.20 14.73 1.60
C THR A 986 13.80 16.12 2.10
N TYR A 987 12.60 16.22 2.67
CA TYR A 987 12.12 17.43 3.31
C TYR A 987 12.34 17.38 4.82
N LYS A 988 12.69 18.52 5.42
CA LYS A 988 12.64 18.67 6.87
C LYS A 988 11.19 18.47 7.33
N ASP A 989 10.98 17.54 8.27
CA ASP A 989 9.69 17.37 8.93
C ASP A 989 9.29 18.66 9.68
N VAL A 990 8.01 19.01 9.57
CA VAL A 990 7.44 20.28 10.03
C VAL A 990 5.96 20.11 10.38
N PRO A 991 5.45 20.84 11.38
CA PRO A 991 4.02 20.84 11.70
C PRO A 991 3.16 21.16 10.48
N THR A 992 2.15 20.32 10.26
CA THR A 992 1.19 20.38 9.14
C THR A 992 -0.23 20.49 9.72
N PRO A 993 -0.60 21.65 10.31
CA PRO A 993 -1.79 21.77 11.17
C PRO A 993 -3.12 21.51 10.44
N TRP A 994 -3.13 21.58 9.10
CA TRP A 994 -4.26 21.21 8.26
C TRP A 994 -4.48 19.69 8.17
N MET A 995 -3.48 18.84 8.49
CA MET A 995 -3.58 17.37 8.44
C MET A 995 -4.04 16.71 9.75
N GLU A 996 -4.19 17.46 10.84
CA GLU A 996 -4.50 16.91 12.16
C GLU A 996 -5.85 16.12 12.22
N ARG A 997 -5.99 15.29 13.26
CA ARG A 997 -7.07 14.28 13.40
C ARG A 997 -8.48 14.88 13.37
N ALA A 998 -8.67 16.13 13.78
CA ALA A 998 -9.95 16.83 13.68
C ALA A 998 -10.01 17.70 12.40
N ARG A 999 -11.01 17.46 11.53
CA ARG A 999 -11.30 18.33 10.37
C ARG A 999 -11.56 19.77 10.87
N PRO A 1000 -10.78 20.79 10.45
CA PRO A 1000 -11.01 22.17 10.85
C PRO A 1000 -12.42 22.60 10.42
N LYS A 1001 -13.28 22.93 11.40
CA LYS A 1001 -14.67 23.30 11.11
C LYS A 1001 -14.69 24.61 10.34
N ARG A 1002 -15.15 24.56 9.08
CA ARG A 1002 -15.45 25.76 8.28
C ARG A 1002 -16.40 26.66 9.10
N PRO A 1003 -16.09 27.96 9.30
CA PRO A 1003 -17.04 28.88 9.89
C PRO A 1003 -18.30 28.89 9.04
N ALA A 1004 -19.46 28.62 9.65
CA ALA A 1004 -20.72 28.76 8.95
C ALA A 1004 -20.85 30.21 8.45
N ALA A 1005 -21.22 30.39 7.17
CA ALA A 1005 -21.55 31.70 6.66
C ALA A 1005 -22.65 32.29 7.56
N LYS A 1006 -22.39 33.46 8.17
CA LYS A 1006 -23.39 34.12 9.00
C LYS A 1006 -24.53 34.54 8.08
N PRO A 1007 -25.76 33.99 8.25
CA PRO A 1007 -26.88 34.41 7.42
C PRO A 1007 -27.08 35.90 7.60
N ARG A 1008 -27.11 36.65 6.49
CA ARG A 1008 -27.36 38.10 6.55
C ARG A 1008 -28.72 38.35 7.20
N SER A 1009 -28.73 39.17 8.25
CA SER A 1009 -29.92 39.44 9.06
C SER A 1009 -30.90 40.36 8.34
N GLY A 1010 -31.70 39.80 7.45
CA GLY A 1010 -32.81 40.47 6.77
C GLY A 1010 -33.41 39.58 5.69
N SER A 1011 -34.73 39.39 5.75
CA SER A 1011 -35.62 38.70 4.80
C SER A 1011 -35.13 37.39 4.15
N PHE A 1012 -35.92 36.31 4.26
CA PHE A 1012 -35.71 35.06 3.51
C PHE A 1012 -36.02 35.25 2.00
N SER A 1013 -35.17 36.03 1.32
CA SER A 1013 -35.21 36.23 -0.13
C SER A 1013 -34.61 35.00 -0.81
N MET A 1014 -35.50 34.07 -1.16
CA MET A 1014 -35.17 32.87 -1.92
C MET A 1014 -34.89 33.26 -3.38
N VAL A 1015 -33.65 33.08 -3.82
CA VAL A 1015 -33.22 33.43 -5.17
C VAL A 1015 -33.61 32.29 -6.12
N PRO A 1016 -34.36 32.54 -7.21
CA PRO A 1016 -34.71 31.50 -8.17
C PRO A 1016 -33.45 31.01 -8.91
N VAL A 1017 -33.41 29.71 -9.21
CA VAL A 1017 -32.28 29.03 -9.85
C VAL A 1017 -32.79 28.11 -10.95
N THR A 1018 -32.26 28.26 -12.16
CA THR A 1018 -32.61 27.44 -13.34
C THR A 1018 -31.51 26.43 -13.66
N GLU A 1019 -31.84 25.38 -14.42
CA GLU A 1019 -30.83 24.49 -14.99
C GLU A 1019 -29.99 25.23 -16.06
N PHE A 1020 -28.80 24.73 -16.40
CA PHE A 1020 -27.85 25.47 -17.25
C PHE A 1020 -28.37 25.70 -18.69
N GLY A 1021 -29.11 24.75 -19.26
CA GLY A 1021 -29.56 24.81 -20.66
C GLY A 1021 -28.47 24.42 -21.66
N THR A 1022 -28.73 24.66 -22.95
CA THR A 1022 -27.83 24.31 -24.07
C THR A 1022 -26.85 25.43 -24.45
N GLU A 1023 -27.22 26.68 -24.21
CA GLU A 1023 -26.44 27.84 -24.65
C GLU A 1023 -25.35 28.23 -23.64
N PRO A 1024 -24.15 28.64 -24.12
CA PRO A 1024 -23.11 29.15 -23.24
C PRO A 1024 -23.58 30.38 -22.44
N ARG A 1025 -23.17 30.46 -21.17
CA ARG A 1025 -23.51 31.58 -20.28
C ARG A 1025 -22.28 32.42 -19.96
N SER A 1026 -22.40 33.74 -20.10
CA SER A 1026 -21.32 34.70 -19.81
C SER A 1026 -21.25 35.03 -18.31
N LEU A 1027 -20.06 34.95 -17.73
CA LEU A 1027 -19.79 35.43 -16.37
C LEU A 1027 -19.53 36.95 -16.31
N VAL A 1028 -19.49 37.65 -17.45
CA VAL A 1028 -19.23 39.10 -17.51
C VAL A 1028 -20.38 39.90 -16.88
N GLU A 1029 -21.61 39.39 -16.98
CA GLU A 1029 -22.81 40.05 -16.45
C GLU A 1029 -23.00 39.85 -14.93
N GLY A 1030 -22.23 38.94 -14.31
CA GLY A 1030 -22.23 38.70 -12.87
C GLY A 1030 -22.29 37.22 -12.47
N PRO A 1031 -22.62 36.92 -11.19
CA PRO A 1031 -22.63 35.56 -10.67
C PRO A 1031 -23.73 34.69 -11.27
N ILE A 1032 -23.36 33.62 -12.00
CA ILE A 1032 -24.30 32.63 -12.51
C ILE A 1032 -24.67 31.65 -11.40
N ARG A 1033 -25.97 31.53 -11.09
CA ARG A 1033 -26.51 30.45 -10.26
C ARG A 1033 -27.25 29.44 -11.14
N VAL A 1034 -26.93 28.16 -11.00
CA VAL A 1034 -27.58 27.07 -11.73
C VAL A 1034 -27.89 25.86 -10.86
N LEU A 1035 -28.97 25.17 -11.21
CA LEU A 1035 -29.46 23.98 -10.54
C LEU A 1035 -28.93 22.76 -11.29
N VAL A 1036 -28.02 22.03 -10.65
CA VAL A 1036 -27.25 20.94 -11.29
C VAL A 1036 -27.70 19.60 -10.70
N PRO A 1037 -28.15 18.62 -11.51
CA PRO A 1037 -28.48 17.29 -11.03
C PRO A 1037 -27.23 16.53 -10.59
N ARG A 1038 -27.37 15.69 -9.56
CA ARG A 1038 -26.33 14.74 -9.13
C ARG A 1038 -26.61 13.36 -9.74
N PRO A 1039 -25.58 12.57 -10.12
CA PRO A 1039 -25.76 11.20 -10.61
C PRO A 1039 -26.50 10.30 -9.62
N LYS A 1040 -26.27 10.51 -8.31
CA LYS A 1040 -26.95 9.79 -7.24
C LYS A 1040 -26.93 10.60 -5.94
N ALA A 1041 -28.08 10.69 -5.27
CA ALA A 1041 -28.17 11.12 -3.88
C ALA A 1041 -28.30 9.92 -2.94
N GLY A 1042 -28.05 10.11 -1.64
CA GLY A 1042 -28.04 9.04 -0.65
C GLY A 1042 -26.90 8.02 -0.85
N ARG A 1043 -25.82 8.42 -1.56
CA ARG A 1043 -24.68 7.55 -1.89
C ARG A 1043 -24.10 6.91 -0.63
N SER A 1044 -23.92 5.59 -0.69
CA SER A 1044 -23.35 4.84 0.42
C SER A 1044 -21.90 5.27 0.69
N GLN A 1045 -21.39 4.93 1.88
CA GLN A 1045 -19.98 5.16 2.19
C GLN A 1045 -19.03 4.37 1.28
N GLU A 1046 -19.51 3.35 0.55
CA GLU A 1046 -18.73 2.63 -0.47
C GLU A 1046 -18.67 3.41 -1.78
N GLU A 1047 -19.81 3.93 -2.23
CA GLU A 1047 -19.90 4.70 -3.46
C GLU A 1047 -19.06 5.99 -3.35
N LYS A 1048 -19.10 6.65 -2.18
CA LYS A 1048 -18.22 7.79 -1.83
C LYS A 1048 -16.72 7.47 -1.79
N GLU A 1049 -16.34 6.19 -1.82
CA GLU A 1049 -14.96 5.71 -1.64
C GLU A 1049 -14.37 5.07 -2.90
N ASP A 1050 -15.16 4.36 -3.72
CA ASP A 1050 -14.78 3.95 -5.09
C ASP A 1050 -14.85 5.13 -6.06
N GLU A 1051 -15.83 6.04 -5.89
CA GLU A 1051 -16.13 7.10 -6.84
C GLU A 1051 -16.38 8.46 -6.15
N ASN A 1052 -15.55 9.44 -6.45
CA ASN A 1052 -15.76 10.81 -6.05
C ASN A 1052 -16.83 11.48 -6.90
N GLU A 1053 -17.71 12.25 -6.26
CA GLU A 1053 -18.53 13.21 -6.98
C GLU A 1053 -17.68 14.42 -7.33
N VAL A 1054 -17.64 14.77 -8.61
CA VAL A 1054 -16.84 15.86 -9.15
C VAL A 1054 -17.75 16.80 -9.92
N ILE A 1055 -17.75 18.09 -9.55
CA ILE A 1055 -18.31 19.11 -10.44
C ILE A 1055 -17.37 19.27 -11.62
N VAL A 1056 -17.89 18.99 -12.81
CA VAL A 1056 -17.23 19.24 -14.09
C VAL A 1056 -17.85 20.50 -14.67
N VAL A 1057 -17.02 21.52 -14.89
CA VAL A 1057 -17.42 22.74 -15.60
C VAL A 1057 -16.83 22.66 -17.00
N ASP A 1058 -17.71 22.72 -17.99
CA ASP A 1058 -17.39 22.41 -19.37
C ASP A 1058 -17.36 23.66 -20.24
N GLY A 1059 -16.62 23.59 -21.35
CA GLY A 1059 -16.62 24.62 -22.39
C GLY A 1059 -16.18 26.02 -21.91
N ILE A 1060 -15.28 26.11 -20.92
CA ILE A 1060 -14.79 27.37 -20.34
C ILE A 1060 -13.98 28.13 -21.40
N GLU A 1061 -14.60 29.13 -22.02
CA GLU A 1061 -14.01 29.96 -23.06
C GLU A 1061 -13.53 31.28 -22.44
N VAL A 1062 -12.20 31.40 -22.33
CA VAL A 1062 -11.52 32.60 -21.84
C VAL A 1062 -11.46 33.64 -22.95
N LEU A 1063 -12.07 34.80 -22.70
CA LEU A 1063 -12.24 35.86 -23.71
C LEU A 1063 -11.09 36.90 -23.68
N ASP A 1064 -10.40 37.03 -22.55
CA ASP A 1064 -9.30 37.97 -22.34
C ASP A 1064 -7.93 37.28 -22.38
N GLU A 1065 -6.90 37.97 -22.87
CA GLU A 1065 -5.49 37.52 -22.81
C GLU A 1065 -4.86 37.68 -21.41
N GLY A 1066 -5.60 38.23 -20.44
CA GLY A 1066 -5.16 38.46 -19.06
C GLY A 1066 -5.32 37.26 -18.12
N PRO A 1067 -4.97 37.41 -16.83
CA PRO A 1067 -5.27 36.42 -15.80
C PRO A 1067 -6.78 36.31 -15.60
N VAL A 1068 -7.26 35.08 -15.47
CA VAL A 1068 -8.67 34.75 -15.27
C VAL A 1068 -8.86 34.04 -13.94
N ARG A 1069 -9.87 34.46 -13.17
CA ARG A 1069 -10.39 33.74 -12.01
C ARG A 1069 -11.92 33.83 -11.90
N PHE A 1070 -12.53 32.69 -11.63
CA PHE A 1070 -13.87 32.61 -11.01
C PHE A 1070 -13.88 31.57 -9.89
N ASP A 1071 -14.64 31.82 -8.83
CA ASP A 1071 -14.87 30.87 -7.74
C ASP A 1071 -16.15 30.06 -7.98
N VAL A 1072 -16.19 28.84 -7.46
CA VAL A 1072 -17.33 27.92 -7.51
C VAL A 1072 -17.80 27.61 -6.10
N PHE A 1073 -19.05 27.89 -5.80
CA PHE A 1073 -19.72 27.59 -4.53
C PHE A 1073 -20.85 26.58 -4.75
N ILE A 1074 -21.16 25.78 -3.73
CA ILE A 1074 -22.28 24.84 -3.72
C ILE A 1074 -23.18 25.02 -2.51
N ALA A 1075 -24.50 24.90 -2.71
CA ALA A 1075 -25.51 24.94 -1.67
C ALA A 1075 -26.62 23.89 -1.92
N THR A 1076 -27.27 23.47 -0.84
CA THR A 1076 -28.50 22.66 -0.89
C THR A 1076 -29.66 23.53 -1.37
N PRO A 1077 -30.35 23.18 -2.48
CA PRO A 1077 -31.49 23.93 -3.00
C PRO A 1077 -32.80 23.58 -2.29
N PHE A 1078 -33.77 24.48 -2.38
CA PHE A 1078 -35.15 24.29 -1.93
C PHE A 1078 -36.07 24.35 -3.16
N GLY A 1079 -36.28 23.20 -3.82
CA GLY A 1079 -36.90 23.17 -5.15
C GLY A 1079 -36.04 23.92 -6.18
N ASN A 1080 -36.65 24.86 -6.92
CA ASN A 1080 -35.96 25.70 -7.90
C ASN A 1080 -35.42 27.01 -7.29
N PHE A 1081 -35.06 27.01 -6.00
CA PHE A 1081 -34.56 28.18 -5.29
C PHE A 1081 -33.33 27.85 -4.44
N ALA A 1082 -32.50 28.87 -4.19
CA ALA A 1082 -31.41 28.83 -3.22
C ALA A 1082 -31.50 30.01 -2.24
N GLY A 1083 -30.81 29.91 -1.10
CA GLY A 1083 -30.69 31.02 -0.16
C GLY A 1083 -29.94 32.23 -0.75
N PRO A 1084 -29.96 33.40 -0.10
CA PRO A 1084 -29.26 34.58 -0.58
C PRO A 1084 -27.73 34.42 -0.56
N ASP A 1085 -27.18 33.61 0.35
CA ASP A 1085 -25.75 33.29 0.41
C ASP A 1085 -25.35 32.25 -0.66
N TYR A 1086 -24.10 32.29 -1.14
CA TYR A 1086 -23.63 31.43 -2.26
C TYR A 1086 -23.42 29.95 -1.88
N GLY A 1087 -23.38 29.61 -0.59
CA GLY A 1087 -23.06 28.27 -0.09
C GLY A 1087 -21.60 28.10 0.35
N LEU A 1088 -21.09 26.88 0.33
CA LEU A 1088 -19.70 26.57 0.66
C LEU A 1088 -18.81 26.59 -0.60
N PRO A 1089 -17.59 27.14 -0.55
CA PRO A 1089 -16.67 27.12 -1.69
C PRO A 1089 -16.21 25.69 -2.00
N ALA A 1090 -16.38 25.28 -3.25
CA ALA A 1090 -15.92 24.00 -3.80
C ALA A 1090 -14.54 24.12 -4.45
N GLY A 1091 -14.29 25.21 -5.18
CA GLY A 1091 -13.02 25.44 -5.87
C GLY A 1091 -12.99 26.77 -6.62
N SER A 1092 -11.94 26.98 -7.42
CA SER A 1092 -11.86 28.12 -8.33
C SER A 1092 -11.12 27.72 -9.61
N PHE A 1093 -11.59 28.21 -10.76
CA PHE A 1093 -10.76 28.23 -11.95
C PHE A 1093 -9.79 29.42 -11.86
N VAL A 1094 -8.51 29.17 -12.13
CA VAL A 1094 -7.46 30.19 -12.14
C VAL A 1094 -6.53 29.89 -13.32
N LYS A 1095 -6.43 30.81 -14.28
CA LYS A 1095 -5.58 30.67 -15.48
C LYS A 1095 -4.70 31.91 -15.60
N LEU A 1096 -3.38 31.74 -15.65
CA LEU A 1096 -2.45 32.82 -15.99
C LEU A 1096 -2.52 33.14 -17.50
N PRO A 1097 -2.10 34.34 -17.92
CA PRO A 1097 -1.83 34.65 -19.31
C PRO A 1097 -0.95 33.58 -19.99
N HIS A 1098 -1.37 33.11 -21.16
CA HIS A 1098 -0.68 32.06 -21.91
C HIS A 1098 -1.15 32.06 -23.37
N ALA A 1099 -0.24 31.91 -24.33
CA ALA A 1099 -0.56 32.00 -25.76
C ALA A 1099 0.23 31.01 -26.63
N HIS A 1100 -0.44 30.49 -27.67
CA HIS A 1100 0.15 29.68 -28.73
C HIS A 1100 -0.04 30.37 -30.09
N LYS A 1101 0.89 30.12 -31.02
CA LYS A 1101 1.12 30.97 -32.20
C LYS A 1101 0.22 30.72 -33.41
N GLU A 1102 -0.54 29.62 -33.43
CA GLU A 1102 -1.29 29.15 -34.61
C GLU A 1102 -2.71 28.71 -34.21
N GLY A 1103 -3.70 29.02 -35.07
CA GLY A 1103 -5.03 28.40 -35.19
C GLY A 1103 -6.01 28.40 -33.99
N HIS A 1104 -5.56 28.58 -32.76
CA HIS A 1104 -6.21 27.99 -31.59
C HIS A 1104 -7.14 28.92 -30.78
N LYS A 1105 -7.82 29.85 -31.45
CA LYS A 1105 -8.69 30.86 -30.81
C LYS A 1105 -9.94 30.32 -30.10
N HIS A 1106 -10.28 29.04 -30.25
CA HIS A 1106 -11.50 28.41 -29.69
C HIS A 1106 -11.21 27.17 -28.82
N ARG A 1107 -10.03 27.10 -28.19
CA ARG A 1107 -9.68 26.03 -27.25
C ARG A 1107 -10.37 26.25 -25.89
N LYS A 1108 -11.52 25.60 -25.68
CA LYS A 1108 -12.32 25.70 -24.46
C LYS A 1108 -11.82 24.77 -23.34
N ALA A 1109 -11.65 25.32 -22.14
CA ALA A 1109 -11.12 24.62 -20.97
C ALA A 1109 -12.17 23.82 -20.19
N LYS A 1110 -11.71 22.96 -19.27
CA LYS A 1110 -12.53 22.27 -18.27
C LYS A 1110 -12.02 22.56 -16.85
N LEU A 1111 -12.90 22.43 -15.86
CA LEU A 1111 -12.57 22.46 -14.43
C LEU A 1111 -13.16 21.21 -13.76
N LYS A 1112 -12.43 20.59 -12.82
CA LYS A 1112 -12.87 19.40 -12.09
C LYS A 1112 -12.68 19.60 -10.59
N LEU A 1113 -13.78 19.64 -9.83
CA LEU A 1113 -13.78 19.90 -8.39
C LEU A 1113 -14.40 18.75 -7.61
N GLY A 1114 -13.60 17.99 -6.84
CA GLY A 1114 -14.10 16.90 -6.00
C GLY A 1114 -14.91 17.41 -4.81
N ILE A 1115 -16.21 17.12 -4.79
CA ILE A 1115 -17.18 17.62 -3.79
C ILE A 1115 -17.68 16.57 -2.81
N THR A 1116 -17.26 15.29 -2.93
CA THR A 1116 -17.76 14.14 -2.15
C THR A 1116 -17.90 14.43 -0.65
N ARG A 1117 -16.88 15.03 -0.03
CA ARG A 1117 -16.87 15.37 1.41
C ARG A 1117 -17.30 16.79 1.73
N LEU A 1118 -17.57 17.62 0.73
CA LEU A 1118 -18.16 18.94 0.87
C LEU A 1118 -19.69 18.87 0.95
N LEU A 1119 -20.27 17.86 0.29
CA LEU A 1119 -21.67 17.46 0.45
C LEU A 1119 -22.00 17.11 1.91
N GLU A 1120 -21.06 16.50 2.63
CA GLU A 1120 -21.19 16.16 4.06
C GLU A 1120 -21.16 17.42 4.96
N ASP A 1121 -20.29 18.39 4.65
CA ASP A 1121 -20.28 19.70 5.34
C ASP A 1121 -21.59 20.49 5.08
N LEU A 1122 -22.20 20.33 3.90
CA LEU A 1122 -23.50 20.92 3.54
C LEU A 1122 -24.71 20.18 4.14
N LYS A 1123 -24.55 18.94 4.59
CA LYS A 1123 -25.66 17.98 4.81
C LYS A 1123 -26.52 17.76 3.55
N ALA A 1124 -25.88 17.76 2.39
CA ALA A 1124 -26.49 17.67 1.06
C ALA A 1124 -26.49 16.24 0.49
N GLU A 1125 -26.05 15.23 1.24
CA GLU A 1125 -25.87 13.86 0.72
C GLU A 1125 -27.14 13.30 0.09
N ASN A 1126 -28.30 13.62 0.67
CA ASN A 1126 -29.63 13.19 0.21
C ASN A 1126 -30.29 14.15 -0.80
N SER A 1127 -29.64 15.26 -1.18
CA SER A 1127 -30.19 16.22 -2.15
C SER A 1127 -29.98 15.73 -3.59
N GLN A 1128 -31.04 15.61 -4.38
CA GLN A 1128 -30.95 15.15 -5.78
C GLN A 1128 -30.33 16.19 -6.75
N LYS A 1129 -30.33 17.47 -6.35
CA LYS A 1129 -29.71 18.57 -7.11
C LYS A 1129 -28.89 19.46 -6.18
N LEU A 1130 -27.96 20.23 -6.75
CA LEU A 1130 -27.20 21.28 -6.07
C LEU A 1130 -27.51 22.63 -6.70
N ALA A 1131 -27.55 23.68 -5.90
CA ALA A 1131 -27.38 25.04 -6.40
C ALA A 1131 -25.88 25.30 -6.51
N VAL A 1132 -25.35 25.32 -7.73
CA VAL A 1132 -23.95 25.68 -8.03
C VAL A 1132 -23.91 27.16 -8.40
N THR A 1133 -23.06 27.93 -7.73
CA THR A 1133 -22.84 29.35 -8.05
C THR A 1133 -21.43 29.60 -8.53
N PHE A 1134 -21.32 30.19 -9.71
CA PHE A 1134 -20.08 30.72 -10.27
C PHE A 1134 -19.99 32.21 -9.94
N VAL A 1135 -18.89 32.64 -9.32
CA VAL A 1135 -18.65 34.04 -8.96
C VAL A 1135 -17.43 34.55 -9.73
N PRO A 1136 -17.58 35.46 -10.71
CA PRO A 1136 -16.45 36.06 -11.40
C PRO A 1136 -15.58 36.86 -10.41
N ARG A 1137 -14.26 36.81 -10.58
CA ARG A 1137 -13.29 37.59 -9.80
C ARG A 1137 -12.39 38.45 -10.66
N THR A 1138 -11.94 37.94 -11.80
CA THR A 1138 -11.01 38.62 -12.71
C THR A 1138 -11.09 38.01 -14.10
N GLY A 1139 -11.12 38.84 -15.14
CA GLY A 1139 -11.14 38.40 -16.53
C GLY A 1139 -12.50 37.82 -16.99
N SER A 1140 -12.69 37.88 -18.30
CA SER A 1140 -13.97 37.59 -18.98
C SER A 1140 -14.03 36.14 -19.45
N VAL A 1141 -15.13 35.46 -19.15
CA VAL A 1141 -15.31 34.01 -19.36
C VAL A 1141 -16.73 33.67 -19.77
N ASN A 1142 -16.89 32.83 -20.80
CA ASN A 1142 -18.12 32.09 -21.04
C ASN A 1142 -17.98 30.66 -20.50
N LEU A 1143 -19.02 30.13 -19.87
CA LEU A 1143 -19.14 28.73 -19.49
C LEU A 1143 -19.99 28.01 -20.53
N GLY A 1144 -19.60 26.82 -20.98
CA GLY A 1144 -20.36 26.00 -21.93
C GLY A 1144 -21.32 25.01 -21.27
N GLY A 1145 -21.06 24.61 -20.03
CA GLY A 1145 -21.93 23.71 -19.27
C GLY A 1145 -21.42 23.44 -17.85
N VAL A 1146 -22.25 22.77 -17.05
CA VAL A 1146 -21.83 22.16 -15.78
C VAL A 1146 -22.67 20.92 -15.49
N HIS A 1147 -22.01 19.88 -15.00
CA HIS A 1147 -22.65 18.68 -14.46
C HIS A 1147 -21.87 18.17 -13.24
N VAL A 1148 -22.43 17.18 -12.55
CA VAL A 1148 -21.69 16.38 -11.56
C VAL A 1148 -21.45 15.01 -12.18
N ASP A 1149 -20.20 14.56 -12.21
CA ASP A 1149 -19.78 13.24 -12.66
C ASP A 1149 -19.33 12.37 -11.47
N LEU A 1150 -19.29 11.06 -11.69
CA LEU A 1150 -18.64 10.11 -10.79
C LEU A 1150 -17.27 9.73 -11.38
N PHE A 1151 -16.21 10.21 -10.72
CA PHE A 1151 -14.82 9.85 -11.06
C PHE A 1151 -14.34 8.78 -10.10
N LYS A 1152 -13.88 7.64 -10.62
CA LYS A 1152 -13.16 6.66 -9.79
C LYS A 1152 -12.02 7.34 -9.03
N ALA A 1153 -11.89 7.03 -7.75
CA ALA A 1153 -10.75 7.45 -6.95
C ALA A 1153 -9.45 6.84 -7.53
N ASP A 1154 -8.33 7.56 -7.47
CA ASP A 1154 -7.00 6.93 -7.57
C ASP A 1154 -6.95 5.83 -6.49
N ASN A 1155 -6.68 4.59 -6.89
CA ASN A 1155 -6.91 3.40 -6.08
C ASN A 1155 -5.74 2.41 -6.14
#